data_AF-A0A023WNS5-F1
#
_entry.id   AF-A0A023WNS5-F1
#
_cell.length_a   1.000
_cell.length_b   1.000
_cell.length_c   1.000
_cell.angle_alpha   90.00
_cell.angle_beta   90.00
_cell.angle_gamma   90.00
#
_symmetry.space_group_name_H-M   'P 1'
#
loop_
_entity.id
_entity.type
_entity.pdbx_description
1 polymer ?
#
loop_
_entity_poly.entity_id
_entity_poly.type
_entity_poly.pdbx_seq_one_letter_code
_entity_poly.pdbx_strand_id
1 'polypeptide(L)'
;MSTPSVTPYVPFDASKYVRQSDLSKIELSILSNRSHRSDWGYLQSEIPELMRPLADIAAHSGVSQRLAISSVAVILWNVSKTGKPYWCWSESQWLTLLSNRAGSRPYLASVAYHLGDFRTPQRIAKFRQPAIYASFIFGHAVFRHEHVRLSQALRSLGYAARHLEQFLSNVLGALMLENGDPRLETFTEELLLKGQQHRSEGVARSVGKVSHGLAAMGILAKPLRMRGYTCWRAKSIEGIDPTWAMWCRRWRDTSTLRPRTRESNYSFILRTGVWLAREQSGMAAPTDWSMSTCAAFIAAVDRMTVGEWALESAKGTQLKGLGQPIAANSKRGFLHALRRFFTDFELWGWGRLKFSPRHHLATPRSVTFNSGINPRVIDDSTWLKLIWASLNLERSDLLSEIHYPLSMVQAIAVVWTHAGLRSNEIMRLDKRCAHPQTNDVVHEDGTIVPAKTLCYLDIPASKTFKAFVKPVAVVVKERIDAWLEDRPANQAALLDERTGEKVSYLFQFRGKRIGSSVINGTIIPMLCAKAGVPLEDSRGRITSHRGRASAVTALASVPQGMSLIELMQWSGHSSPNSTLHYIRIRPTKLAASFVKADQMAHMVSVLIDHDVIVRHSDAPYTFYDLGDSYCSNPFWSSCPHRMACAGCDFNLPKASARAQALESKSSIGRYLEAVPLTPDERAIAEGDLEKLESLIRKLDNVPALDGRMPRRSMRERGGYK
;
A
#
# COMPACT_ATOMS: atom_id res chain seq x y z
N MET A 1 -2.69 -21.86 -36.81
CA MET A 1 -1.24 -21.93 -36.59
C MET A 1 -0.91 -23.31 -36.06
N SER A 2 -0.25 -24.13 -36.86
CA SER A 2 0.08 -25.52 -36.55
C SER A 2 0.87 -25.59 -35.24
N THR A 3 0.41 -26.42 -34.30
CA THR A 3 1.19 -26.80 -33.12
C THR A 3 2.56 -27.29 -33.58
N PRO A 4 3.67 -26.65 -33.16
CA PRO A 4 4.99 -27.13 -33.54
C PRO A 4 5.13 -28.56 -33.03
N SER A 5 5.51 -29.47 -33.92
CA SER A 5 5.76 -30.87 -33.59
C SER A 5 6.66 -30.94 -32.37
N VAL A 6 6.24 -31.71 -31.37
CA VAL A 6 7.04 -32.01 -30.18
C VAL A 6 8.23 -32.81 -30.68
N THR A 7 9.41 -32.20 -30.77
CA THR A 7 10.64 -32.95 -30.99
C THR A 7 11.02 -33.54 -29.63
N PRO A 8 10.81 -34.84 -29.36
CA PRO A 8 11.24 -35.42 -28.09
C PRO A 8 12.75 -35.22 -27.96
N TYR A 9 13.20 -34.75 -26.79
CA TYR A 9 14.63 -34.67 -26.52
C TYR A 9 15.20 -36.10 -26.48
N VAL A 10 16.09 -36.40 -27.43
CA VAL A 10 16.87 -37.63 -27.45
C VAL A 10 18.28 -37.26 -27.03
N PRO A 11 18.77 -37.75 -25.87
CA PRO A 11 20.14 -37.54 -25.44
C PRO A 11 21.12 -38.04 -26.50
N PHE A 12 22.23 -37.34 -26.68
CA PHE A 12 23.30 -37.80 -27.55
C PHE A 12 23.87 -39.11 -26.99
N ASP A 13 23.75 -40.19 -27.75
CA ASP A 13 24.16 -41.51 -27.31
C ASP A 13 25.56 -41.83 -27.84
N ALA A 14 26.56 -41.62 -26.98
CA ALA A 14 27.96 -41.90 -27.28
C ALA A 14 28.26 -43.41 -27.40
N SER A 15 27.35 -44.31 -26.95
CA SER A 15 27.57 -45.76 -27.01
C SER A 15 27.43 -46.33 -28.43
N LYS A 16 26.80 -45.59 -29.35
CA LYS A 16 26.62 -45.97 -30.76
C LYS A 16 27.89 -45.93 -31.59
N TYR A 17 28.96 -45.33 -31.08
CA TYR A 17 30.22 -45.19 -31.79
C TYR A 17 31.27 -46.16 -31.22
N VAL A 18 32.01 -46.79 -32.12
CA VAL A 18 33.17 -47.61 -31.78
C VAL A 18 34.26 -46.68 -31.24
N ARG A 19 34.68 -46.88 -29.99
CA ARG A 19 35.67 -46.05 -29.29
C ARG A 19 36.92 -46.87 -29.02
N GLN A 20 37.79 -46.94 -30.02
CA GLN A 20 39.08 -47.62 -29.90
C GLN A 20 40.01 -46.84 -28.96
N SER A 21 40.85 -47.55 -28.19
CA SER A 21 41.85 -46.94 -27.31
C SER A 21 43.07 -46.43 -28.07
N ASP A 22 43.40 -47.10 -29.17
CA ASP A 22 44.64 -46.94 -29.92
C ASP A 22 44.35 -46.54 -31.36
N LEU A 23 45.26 -45.74 -31.94
CA LEU A 23 45.18 -45.26 -33.32
C LEU A 23 46.11 -46.08 -34.20
N SER A 24 45.64 -46.45 -35.39
CA SER A 24 46.48 -47.09 -36.40
C SER A 24 47.54 -46.12 -36.95
N LYS A 25 48.63 -46.68 -37.48
CA LYS A 25 49.70 -45.89 -38.13
C LYS A 25 49.18 -45.10 -39.34
N ILE A 26 48.17 -45.64 -40.04
CA ILE A 26 47.55 -45.02 -41.21
C ILE A 26 46.72 -43.79 -40.81
N GLU A 27 45.95 -43.88 -39.73
CA GLU A 27 45.19 -42.73 -39.20
C GLU A 27 46.14 -41.61 -38.78
N LEU A 28 47.23 -41.93 -38.08
CA LEU A 28 48.22 -40.93 -37.67
C LEU A 28 48.91 -40.27 -38.87
N SER A 29 49.21 -41.02 -39.95
CA SER A 29 49.80 -40.44 -41.16
C SER A 29 48.83 -39.50 -41.86
N ILE A 30 47.54 -39.86 -41.95
CA ILE A 30 46.50 -39.00 -42.53
C ILE A 30 46.35 -37.71 -41.72
N LEU A 31 46.28 -37.82 -40.40
CA LEU A 31 46.08 -36.67 -39.50
C LEU A 31 47.30 -35.73 -39.42
N SER A 32 48.50 -36.23 -39.75
CA SER A 32 49.72 -35.40 -39.80
C SER A 32 49.60 -34.29 -40.86
N ASN A 33 48.91 -34.56 -41.98
CA ASN A 33 48.71 -33.61 -43.05
C ASN A 33 47.66 -32.54 -42.68
N ARG A 34 48.03 -31.26 -42.81
CA ARG A 34 47.14 -30.13 -42.47
C ARG A 34 45.94 -30.01 -43.40
N SER A 35 46.12 -30.30 -44.69
CA SER A 35 45.08 -30.16 -45.70
C SER A 35 43.96 -31.19 -45.48
N HIS A 36 44.34 -32.44 -45.20
CA HIS A 36 43.41 -33.54 -44.96
C HIS A 36 42.54 -33.31 -43.72
N ARG A 37 43.09 -32.70 -42.65
CA ARG A 37 42.35 -32.39 -41.42
C ARG A 37 41.14 -31.46 -41.60
N SER A 38 41.09 -30.71 -42.70
CA SER A 38 39.97 -29.79 -42.99
C SER A 38 39.01 -30.33 -44.05
N ASP A 39 39.33 -31.46 -44.69
CA ASP A 39 38.50 -32.09 -45.72
C ASP A 39 37.59 -33.14 -45.10
N TRP A 40 36.36 -32.74 -44.76
CA TRP A 40 35.40 -33.65 -44.13
C TRP A 40 35.00 -34.82 -45.02
N GLY A 41 34.93 -34.64 -46.34
CA GLY A 41 34.54 -35.71 -47.26
C GLY A 41 35.60 -36.82 -47.27
N TYR A 42 36.86 -36.40 -47.37
CA TYR A 42 38.01 -37.31 -47.27
C TYR A 42 38.11 -37.98 -45.89
N LEU A 43 37.92 -37.24 -44.80
CA LEU A 43 38.00 -37.82 -43.45
C LEU A 43 36.84 -38.79 -43.17
N GLN A 44 35.66 -38.57 -43.75
CA GLN A 44 34.54 -39.49 -43.62
C GLN A 44 34.76 -40.80 -44.39
N SER A 45 35.52 -40.80 -45.49
CA SER A 45 35.86 -42.03 -46.21
C SER A 45 36.99 -42.80 -45.53
N GLU A 46 38.07 -42.10 -45.14
CA GLU A 46 39.30 -42.75 -44.67
C GLU A 46 39.31 -43.05 -43.17
N ILE A 47 38.69 -42.19 -42.34
CA ILE A 47 38.68 -42.32 -40.87
C ILE A 47 37.27 -42.17 -40.28
N PRO A 48 36.28 -42.96 -40.74
CA PRO A 48 34.87 -42.79 -40.39
C PRO A 48 34.61 -42.92 -38.88
N GLU A 49 35.37 -43.75 -38.16
CA GLU A 49 35.19 -43.96 -36.71
C GLU A 49 35.51 -42.71 -35.90
N LEU A 50 36.58 -41.98 -36.26
CA LEU A 50 36.95 -40.72 -35.61
C LEU A 50 36.04 -39.56 -36.02
N MET A 51 35.56 -39.57 -37.27
CA MET A 51 34.88 -38.43 -37.87
C MET A 51 33.36 -38.42 -37.65
N ARG A 52 32.68 -39.59 -37.68
CA ARG A 52 31.22 -39.67 -37.48
C ARG A 52 30.72 -39.00 -36.19
N PRO A 53 31.31 -39.26 -35.00
CA PRO A 53 30.84 -38.62 -33.77
C PRO A 53 30.94 -37.09 -33.82
N LEU A 54 31.97 -36.55 -34.48
CA LEU A 54 32.15 -35.11 -34.62
C LEU A 54 31.13 -34.51 -35.61
N ALA A 55 30.90 -35.17 -36.74
CA ALA A 55 29.89 -34.75 -37.72
C ALA A 55 28.47 -34.73 -37.10
N ASP A 56 28.12 -35.75 -36.33
CA ASP A 56 26.80 -35.87 -35.71
C ASP A 56 26.60 -34.83 -34.60
N ILE A 57 27.63 -34.53 -33.80
CA ILE A 57 27.58 -33.43 -32.82
C ILE A 57 27.47 -32.07 -33.54
N ALA A 58 28.11 -31.90 -34.70
CA ALA A 58 27.99 -30.66 -35.48
C ALA A 58 26.58 -30.45 -36.01
N ALA A 59 25.96 -31.51 -36.54
CA ALA A 59 24.56 -31.49 -36.97
C ALA A 59 23.62 -31.20 -35.79
N HIS A 60 23.85 -31.86 -34.64
CA HIS A 60 23.04 -31.68 -33.43
C HIS A 60 23.13 -30.25 -32.86
N SER A 61 24.33 -29.69 -32.81
CA SER A 61 24.59 -28.36 -32.22
C SER A 61 24.12 -27.18 -33.09
N GLY A 62 23.92 -27.40 -34.40
CA GLY A 62 23.55 -26.34 -35.34
C GLY A 62 24.69 -25.35 -35.64
N VAL A 63 25.94 -25.75 -35.41
CA VAL A 63 27.12 -24.94 -35.75
C VAL A 63 27.24 -24.77 -37.26
N SER A 64 27.71 -23.61 -37.72
CA SER A 64 27.98 -23.44 -39.16
C SER A 64 29.11 -24.37 -39.61
N GLN A 65 28.98 -24.94 -40.81
CA GLN A 65 29.92 -25.92 -41.35
C GLN A 65 31.37 -25.40 -41.35
N ARG A 66 31.58 -24.11 -41.69
CA ARG A 66 32.90 -23.46 -41.62
C ARG A 66 33.53 -23.50 -40.22
N LEU A 67 32.74 -23.19 -39.18
CA LEU A 67 33.20 -23.24 -37.79
C LEU A 67 33.38 -24.68 -37.30
N ALA A 68 32.54 -25.60 -37.74
CA ALA A 68 32.69 -27.03 -37.45
C ALA A 68 33.99 -27.59 -38.02
N ILE A 69 34.26 -27.33 -39.31
CA ILE A 69 35.49 -27.77 -40.01
C ILE A 69 36.73 -27.28 -39.27
N SER A 70 36.82 -25.98 -39.00
CA SER A 70 37.97 -25.42 -38.28
C SER A 70 38.14 -26.00 -36.87
N SER A 71 37.04 -26.30 -36.16
CA SER A 71 37.09 -26.86 -34.81
C SER A 71 37.48 -28.34 -34.81
N VAL A 72 36.96 -29.10 -35.76
CA VAL A 72 37.33 -30.52 -35.97
C VAL A 72 38.80 -30.63 -36.34
N ALA A 73 39.30 -29.80 -37.25
CA ALA A 73 40.72 -29.79 -37.62
C ALA A 73 41.65 -29.55 -36.42
N VAL A 74 41.20 -28.76 -35.44
CA VAL A 74 41.91 -28.50 -34.18
C VAL A 74 41.89 -29.71 -33.24
N ILE A 75 40.76 -30.40 -33.11
CA ILE A 75 40.68 -31.67 -32.36
C ILE A 75 41.63 -32.69 -33.00
N LEU A 76 41.51 -32.90 -34.31
CA LEU A 76 42.29 -33.86 -35.07
C LEU A 76 43.80 -33.57 -35.06
N TRP A 77 44.19 -32.30 -35.01
CA TRP A 77 45.59 -31.91 -34.79
C TRP A 77 46.12 -32.31 -33.40
N ASN A 78 45.30 -32.18 -32.36
CA ASN A 78 45.69 -32.61 -31.02
C ASN A 78 45.74 -34.14 -30.93
N VAL A 79 44.84 -34.85 -31.64
CA VAL A 79 44.89 -36.31 -31.77
C VAL A 79 46.22 -36.73 -32.43
N SER A 80 46.62 -36.07 -33.53
CA SER A 80 47.90 -36.38 -34.20
C SER A 80 49.11 -36.09 -33.32
N LYS A 81 49.06 -35.08 -32.44
CA LYS A 81 50.15 -34.73 -31.53
C LYS A 81 50.25 -35.64 -30.31
N THR A 82 49.12 -36.05 -29.75
CA THR A 82 49.08 -36.85 -28.52
C THR A 82 49.10 -38.34 -28.78
N GLY A 83 48.79 -38.77 -30.01
CA GLY A 83 48.62 -40.18 -30.36
C GLY A 83 47.41 -40.81 -29.66
N LYS A 84 46.51 -40.01 -29.08
CA LYS A 84 45.35 -40.47 -28.32
C LYS A 84 44.06 -39.92 -28.93
N PRO A 85 43.03 -40.75 -29.12
CA PRO A 85 41.73 -40.28 -29.57
C PRO A 85 41.08 -39.37 -28.52
N TYR A 86 40.22 -38.47 -28.98
CA TYR A 86 39.69 -37.38 -28.15
C TYR A 86 38.74 -37.82 -27.03
N TRP A 87 38.18 -39.03 -27.10
CA TRP A 87 37.40 -39.64 -26.01
C TRP A 87 38.27 -40.20 -24.88
N CYS A 88 39.59 -40.34 -25.08
CA CYS A 88 40.55 -40.77 -24.05
C CYS A 88 41.25 -39.58 -23.37
N TRP A 89 40.86 -38.34 -23.69
CA TRP A 89 41.50 -37.15 -23.12
C TRP A 89 40.97 -36.83 -21.72
N SER A 90 41.87 -36.37 -20.84
CA SER A 90 41.52 -35.90 -19.51
C SER A 90 40.78 -34.56 -19.54
N GLU A 91 40.10 -34.22 -18.44
CA GLU A 91 39.44 -32.92 -18.27
C GLU A 91 40.43 -31.74 -18.47
N SER A 92 41.68 -31.88 -17.99
CA SER A 92 42.72 -30.86 -18.14
C SER A 92 43.15 -30.63 -19.59
N GLN A 93 43.19 -31.68 -20.41
CA GLN A 93 43.49 -31.59 -21.84
C GLN A 93 42.37 -30.84 -22.57
N TRP A 94 41.10 -31.16 -22.28
CA TRP A 94 39.95 -30.43 -22.82
C TRP A 94 39.94 -28.95 -22.40
N LEU A 95 40.20 -28.64 -21.13
CA LEU A 95 40.26 -27.25 -20.65
C LEU A 95 41.39 -26.45 -21.33
N THR A 96 42.53 -27.09 -21.60
CA THR A 96 43.65 -26.48 -22.33
C THR A 96 43.23 -26.14 -23.76
N LEU A 97 42.54 -27.07 -24.44
CA LEU A 97 42.02 -26.84 -25.79
C LEU A 97 40.99 -25.70 -25.83
N LEU A 98 40.03 -25.71 -24.90
CA LEU A 98 38.97 -24.70 -24.79
C LEU A 98 39.49 -23.31 -24.42
N SER A 99 40.66 -23.25 -23.76
CA SER A 99 41.34 -21.99 -23.44
C SER A 99 42.06 -21.40 -24.66
N ASN A 100 42.31 -22.18 -25.70
CA ASN A 100 42.87 -21.70 -26.95
C ASN A 100 41.82 -20.92 -27.78
N ARG A 101 42.25 -20.12 -28.76
CA ARG A 101 41.35 -19.31 -29.63
C ARG A 101 41.01 -19.99 -30.97
N ALA A 102 41.35 -21.26 -31.12
CA ALA A 102 41.19 -21.97 -32.38
C ALA A 102 39.79 -22.62 -32.47
N GLY A 103 39.00 -22.22 -33.48
CA GLY A 103 37.67 -22.76 -33.73
C GLY A 103 36.55 -22.20 -32.84
N SER A 104 35.41 -22.89 -32.83
CA SER A 104 34.22 -22.56 -32.05
C SER A 104 34.26 -23.23 -30.67
N ARG A 105 34.55 -22.44 -29.63
CA ARG A 105 34.58 -22.92 -28.24
C ARG A 105 33.30 -23.64 -27.77
N PRO A 106 32.08 -23.16 -28.07
CA PRO A 106 30.86 -23.87 -27.69
C PRO A 106 30.74 -25.26 -28.31
N TYR A 107 31.18 -25.42 -29.56
CA TYR A 107 31.19 -26.71 -30.25
C TYR A 107 32.26 -27.66 -29.70
N LEU A 108 33.47 -27.15 -29.44
CA LEU A 108 34.50 -27.94 -28.76
C LEU A 108 34.03 -28.41 -27.38
N ALA A 109 33.29 -27.55 -26.66
CA ALA A 109 32.73 -27.89 -25.36
C ALA A 109 31.62 -28.95 -25.46
N SER A 110 30.81 -28.96 -26.54
CA SER A 110 29.81 -30.01 -26.76
C SER A 110 30.44 -31.36 -27.07
N VAL A 111 31.53 -31.37 -27.84
CA VAL A 111 32.30 -32.60 -28.08
C VAL A 111 32.89 -33.13 -26.77
N ALA A 112 33.52 -32.26 -25.97
CA ALA A 112 34.04 -32.62 -24.67
C ALA A 112 32.94 -33.15 -23.73
N TYR A 113 31.75 -32.54 -23.79
CA TYR A 113 30.60 -32.92 -22.96
C TYR A 113 30.04 -34.29 -23.28
N HIS A 114 30.00 -34.69 -24.54
CA HIS A 114 29.40 -35.96 -24.93
C HIS A 114 30.41 -37.10 -25.00
N LEU A 115 31.63 -36.82 -25.48
CA LEU A 115 32.61 -37.85 -25.83
C LEU A 115 33.80 -37.89 -24.86
N GLY A 116 34.04 -36.85 -24.08
CA GLY A 116 35.10 -36.80 -23.06
C GLY A 116 34.56 -36.91 -21.62
N ASP A 117 35.47 -36.82 -20.66
CA ASP A 117 35.18 -36.79 -19.21
C ASP A 117 34.88 -35.36 -18.69
N PHE A 118 34.34 -34.50 -19.55
CA PHE A 118 34.06 -33.10 -19.21
C PHE A 118 32.56 -32.92 -18.97
N ARG A 119 32.13 -32.68 -17.73
CA ARG A 119 30.70 -32.43 -17.41
C ARG A 119 30.42 -31.03 -16.87
N THR A 120 31.46 -30.19 -16.76
CA THR A 120 31.36 -28.88 -16.08
C THR A 120 31.76 -27.70 -16.98
N PRO A 121 30.97 -27.35 -18.01
CA PRO A 121 31.22 -26.21 -18.91
C PRO A 121 31.50 -24.87 -18.20
N GLN A 122 31.00 -24.72 -16.97
CA GLN A 122 31.18 -23.52 -16.15
C GLN A 122 32.63 -23.29 -15.72
N ARG A 123 33.50 -24.31 -15.76
CA ARG A 123 34.94 -24.20 -15.44
C ARG A 123 35.77 -23.57 -16.57
N ILE A 124 35.19 -23.34 -17.75
CA ILE A 124 35.90 -22.74 -18.89
C ILE A 124 36.32 -21.31 -18.55
N ALA A 125 37.59 -20.98 -18.79
CA ALA A 125 38.10 -19.63 -18.60
C ALA A 125 37.34 -18.62 -19.48
N LYS A 126 36.86 -17.54 -18.86
CA LYS A 126 36.01 -16.51 -19.51
C LYS A 126 34.70 -17.07 -20.07
N PHE A 127 34.07 -18.03 -19.37
CA PHE A 127 32.75 -18.54 -19.70
C PHE A 127 31.73 -17.39 -19.80
N ARG A 128 31.23 -17.15 -21.02
CA ARG A 128 30.26 -16.10 -21.36
C ARG A 128 29.13 -16.74 -22.18
N GLN A 129 27.92 -16.20 -22.06
CA GLN A 129 26.74 -16.64 -22.81
C GLN A 129 26.38 -18.13 -22.62
N PRO A 130 25.92 -18.54 -21.42
CA PRO A 130 25.54 -19.93 -21.13
C PRO A 130 24.51 -20.51 -22.09
N ALA A 131 23.65 -19.65 -22.67
CA ALA A 131 22.66 -20.02 -23.68
C ALA A 131 23.27 -20.75 -24.89
N ILE A 132 24.41 -20.27 -25.39
CA ILE A 132 25.05 -20.83 -26.59
C ILE A 132 25.62 -22.21 -26.29
N TYR A 133 26.30 -22.36 -25.15
CA TYR A 133 26.83 -23.67 -24.72
C TYR A 133 25.71 -24.69 -24.52
N ALA A 134 24.62 -24.30 -23.85
CA ALA A 134 23.45 -25.16 -23.69
C ALA A 134 22.83 -25.56 -25.04
N SER A 135 22.69 -24.60 -25.96
CA SER A 135 22.18 -24.86 -27.31
C SER A 135 23.07 -25.82 -28.11
N PHE A 136 24.39 -25.81 -27.90
CA PHE A 136 25.31 -26.69 -28.63
C PHE A 136 25.37 -28.08 -28.00
N ILE A 137 25.32 -28.16 -26.66
CA ILE A 137 25.36 -29.43 -25.92
C ILE A 137 24.04 -30.21 -26.08
N PHE A 138 22.90 -29.56 -25.85
CA PHE A 138 21.59 -30.22 -25.85
C PHE A 138 20.85 -30.16 -27.19
N GLY A 139 21.43 -29.46 -28.16
CA GLY A 139 20.91 -29.30 -29.51
C GLY A 139 20.10 -28.03 -29.72
N HIS A 140 20.27 -27.41 -30.89
CA HIS A 140 19.71 -26.10 -31.18
C HIS A 140 18.17 -26.10 -31.21
N ALA A 141 17.58 -27.12 -31.84
CA ALA A 141 16.13 -27.25 -31.95
C ALA A 141 15.45 -27.39 -30.59
N VAL A 142 16.00 -28.22 -29.70
CA VAL A 142 15.45 -28.48 -28.36
C VAL A 142 15.56 -27.24 -27.48
N PHE A 143 16.73 -26.60 -27.45
CA PHE A 143 16.91 -25.36 -26.70
C PHE A 143 15.93 -24.28 -27.15
N ARG A 144 15.77 -24.09 -28.47
CA ARG A 144 14.83 -23.10 -29.04
C ARG A 144 13.38 -23.44 -28.69
N HIS A 145 13.01 -24.72 -28.75
CA HIS A 145 11.68 -25.19 -28.39
C HIS A 145 11.34 -24.85 -26.93
N GLU A 146 12.19 -25.24 -25.98
CA GLU A 146 11.96 -24.97 -24.55
C GLU A 146 12.01 -23.48 -24.23
N HIS A 147 12.90 -22.73 -24.87
CA HIS A 147 12.92 -21.28 -24.75
C HIS A 147 11.61 -20.64 -25.22
N VAL A 148 11.04 -21.09 -26.34
CA VAL A 148 9.76 -20.60 -26.86
C VAL A 148 8.60 -20.99 -25.93
N ARG A 149 8.55 -22.24 -25.46
CA ARG A 149 7.53 -22.72 -24.50
C ARG A 149 7.51 -21.85 -23.24
N LEU A 150 8.67 -21.67 -22.61
CA LEU A 150 8.80 -20.85 -21.41
C LEU A 150 8.49 -19.38 -21.68
N SER A 151 8.91 -18.85 -22.83
CA SER A 151 8.59 -17.48 -23.24
C SER A 151 7.09 -17.26 -23.43
N GLN A 152 6.37 -18.21 -24.05
CA GLN A 152 4.91 -18.14 -24.23
C GLN A 152 4.18 -18.15 -22.88
N ALA A 153 4.59 -19.04 -21.97
CA ALA A 153 4.05 -19.08 -20.61
C ALA A 153 4.24 -17.73 -19.89
N LEU A 154 5.45 -17.15 -19.96
CA LEU A 154 5.73 -15.85 -19.37
C LEU A 154 4.96 -14.70 -20.06
N ARG A 155 4.76 -14.73 -21.38
CA ARG A 155 3.91 -13.75 -22.07
C ARG A 155 2.48 -13.79 -21.56
N SER A 156 1.93 -14.97 -21.31
CA SER A 156 0.58 -15.13 -20.73
C SER A 156 0.43 -14.52 -19.32
N LEU A 157 1.56 -14.32 -18.61
CA LEU A 157 1.59 -13.63 -17.31
C LEU A 157 1.76 -12.11 -17.44
N GLY A 158 2.02 -11.56 -18.63
CA GLY A 158 2.27 -10.14 -18.88
C GLY A 158 3.74 -9.74 -19.01
N TYR A 159 4.66 -10.67 -19.29
CA TYR A 159 6.05 -10.33 -19.63
C TYR A 159 6.18 -9.94 -21.11
N ALA A 160 6.79 -8.79 -21.40
CA ALA A 160 6.98 -8.32 -22.77
C ALA A 160 8.08 -9.10 -23.53
N ALA A 161 7.86 -9.34 -24.82
CA ALA A 161 8.70 -10.18 -25.68
C ALA A 161 10.18 -9.75 -25.70
N ARG A 162 10.46 -8.46 -25.89
CA ARG A 162 11.82 -7.91 -25.99
C ARG A 162 12.68 -8.19 -24.74
N HIS A 163 12.06 -8.19 -23.55
CA HIS A 163 12.77 -8.49 -22.30
C HIS A 163 12.96 -9.99 -22.06
N LEU A 164 12.14 -10.83 -22.66
CA LEU A 164 12.30 -12.28 -22.54
C LEU A 164 13.48 -12.76 -23.37
N GLU A 165 13.61 -12.33 -24.62
CA GLU A 165 14.65 -12.81 -25.54
C GLU A 165 16.09 -12.56 -25.04
N GLN A 166 16.35 -11.38 -24.46
CA GLN A 166 17.69 -11.02 -23.99
C GLN A 166 18.09 -11.68 -22.66
N PHE A 167 17.15 -11.81 -21.72
CA PHE A 167 17.47 -12.24 -20.36
C PHE A 167 17.16 -13.71 -20.09
N LEU A 168 16.12 -14.26 -20.73
CA LEU A 168 15.66 -15.62 -20.48
C LEU A 168 16.65 -16.64 -21.03
N SER A 169 17.16 -16.42 -22.25
CA SER A 169 18.09 -17.31 -22.94
C SER A 169 19.31 -17.67 -22.08
N ASN A 170 19.97 -16.67 -21.50
CA ASN A 170 21.16 -16.88 -20.68
C ASN A 170 20.89 -17.60 -19.36
N VAL A 171 19.76 -17.30 -18.70
CA VAL A 171 19.41 -17.96 -17.44
C VAL A 171 18.91 -19.39 -17.68
N LEU A 172 18.12 -19.59 -18.72
CA LEU A 172 17.67 -20.91 -19.12
C LEU A 172 18.86 -21.80 -19.47
N GLY A 173 19.79 -21.33 -20.31
CA GLY A 173 20.99 -22.10 -20.65
C GLY A 173 21.87 -22.40 -19.44
N ALA A 174 22.00 -21.45 -18.51
CA ALA A 174 22.71 -21.70 -17.26
C ALA A 174 22.08 -22.82 -16.42
N LEU A 175 20.74 -22.81 -16.27
CA LEU A 175 20.01 -23.83 -15.51
C LEU A 175 20.07 -25.19 -16.20
N MET A 176 19.93 -25.26 -17.53
CA MET A 176 20.06 -26.51 -18.29
C MET A 176 21.46 -27.14 -18.10
N LEU A 177 22.52 -26.32 -18.12
CA LEU A 177 23.89 -26.81 -17.91
C LEU A 177 24.17 -27.25 -16.46
N GLU A 178 23.52 -26.64 -15.48
CA GLU A 178 23.62 -27.07 -14.07
C GLU A 178 22.80 -28.33 -13.79
N ASN A 179 21.70 -28.51 -14.52
CA ASN A 179 20.81 -29.66 -14.41
C ASN A 179 21.33 -30.89 -15.18
N GLY A 180 22.03 -30.67 -16.30
CA GLY A 180 22.45 -31.73 -17.22
C GLY A 180 21.35 -32.25 -18.15
N ASP A 181 20.13 -31.73 -18.05
CA ASP A 181 18.98 -32.06 -18.90
C ASP A 181 18.29 -30.77 -19.37
N PRO A 182 17.97 -30.63 -20.67
CA PRO A 182 17.33 -29.44 -21.22
C PRO A 182 15.82 -29.37 -20.96
N ARG A 183 15.16 -30.48 -20.62
CA ARG A 183 13.69 -30.54 -20.47
C ARG A 183 13.26 -29.75 -19.24
N LEU A 184 12.32 -28.82 -19.43
CA LEU A 184 11.82 -27.98 -18.34
C LEU A 184 11.18 -28.78 -17.21
N GLU A 185 10.61 -29.95 -17.53
CA GLU A 185 9.97 -30.87 -16.59
C GLU A 185 10.94 -31.44 -15.55
N THR A 186 12.25 -31.40 -15.82
CA THR A 186 13.29 -31.89 -14.89
C THR A 186 13.79 -30.82 -13.93
N PHE A 187 13.34 -29.57 -14.05
CA PHE A 187 13.83 -28.46 -13.23
C PHE A 187 13.20 -28.50 -11.83
N THR A 188 13.95 -28.99 -10.85
CA THR A 188 13.48 -29.11 -9.46
C THR A 188 13.57 -27.79 -8.68
N GLU A 189 12.92 -27.73 -7.51
CA GLU A 189 13.02 -26.58 -6.61
C GLU A 189 14.47 -26.39 -6.12
N GLU A 190 15.19 -27.48 -5.85
CA GLU A 190 16.59 -27.47 -5.39
C GLU A 190 17.53 -26.88 -6.43
N LEU A 191 17.37 -27.23 -7.71
CA LEU A 191 18.15 -26.68 -8.82
C LEU A 191 18.00 -25.15 -8.88
N LEU A 192 16.75 -24.68 -8.81
CA LEU A 192 16.43 -23.25 -8.90
C LEU A 192 16.97 -22.47 -7.68
N LEU A 193 16.95 -23.06 -6.49
CA LEU A 193 17.57 -22.47 -5.29
C LEU A 193 19.10 -22.44 -5.39
N LYS A 194 19.74 -23.50 -5.89
CA LYS A 194 21.19 -23.55 -6.12
C LYS A 194 21.64 -22.49 -7.13
N GLY A 195 20.92 -22.36 -8.25
CA GLY A 195 21.17 -21.36 -9.28
C GLY A 195 20.99 -19.91 -8.80
N GLN A 196 20.25 -19.70 -7.70
CA GLN A 196 20.07 -18.40 -7.06
C GLN A 196 21.25 -18.01 -6.14
N GLN A 197 21.73 -18.94 -5.32
CA GLN A 197 22.70 -18.67 -4.23
C GLN A 197 24.07 -18.19 -4.74
N HIS A 198 24.45 -18.56 -5.97
CA HIS A 198 25.81 -18.39 -6.47
C HIS A 198 25.96 -17.24 -7.49
N ARG A 199 24.99 -16.31 -7.58
CA ARG A 199 24.95 -15.30 -8.64
C ARG A 199 24.55 -13.91 -8.18
N SER A 200 24.86 -12.91 -9.01
CA SER A 200 24.47 -11.51 -8.77
C SER A 200 22.95 -11.32 -8.71
N GLU A 201 22.50 -10.25 -8.06
CA GLU A 201 21.07 -9.97 -7.82
C GLU A 201 20.21 -9.99 -9.11
N GLY A 202 20.79 -9.53 -10.23
CA GLY A 202 20.12 -9.54 -11.53
C GLY A 202 19.83 -10.95 -12.06
N VAL A 203 20.72 -11.91 -11.81
CA VAL A 203 20.52 -13.30 -12.23
C VAL A 203 19.54 -14.01 -11.31
N ALA A 204 19.64 -13.81 -9.99
CA ALA A 204 18.67 -14.33 -9.02
C ALA A 204 17.23 -13.89 -9.35
N ARG A 205 17.04 -12.62 -9.74
CA ARG A 205 15.72 -12.12 -10.20
C ARG A 205 15.21 -12.84 -11.45
N SER A 206 16.12 -13.22 -12.34
CA SER A 206 15.81 -13.87 -13.61
C SER A 206 15.49 -15.35 -13.43
N VAL A 207 16.18 -16.06 -12.53
CA VAL A 207 15.79 -17.42 -12.08
C VAL A 207 14.37 -17.38 -11.49
N GLY A 208 14.03 -16.31 -10.76
CA GLY A 208 12.68 -16.09 -10.28
C GLY A 208 11.65 -16.04 -11.41
N LYS A 209 11.96 -15.41 -12.55
CA LYS A 209 11.06 -15.41 -13.71
C LYS A 209 10.87 -16.83 -14.25
N VAL A 210 11.95 -17.61 -14.38
CA VAL A 210 11.86 -19.02 -14.83
C VAL A 210 10.91 -19.81 -13.95
N SER A 211 11.04 -19.71 -12.63
CA SER A 211 10.13 -20.40 -11.69
C SER A 211 8.66 -19.98 -11.84
N HIS A 212 8.39 -18.69 -12.12
CA HIS A 212 7.04 -18.24 -12.44
C HIS A 212 6.49 -18.87 -13.72
N GLY A 213 7.30 -18.99 -14.77
CA GLY A 213 6.92 -19.64 -16.02
C GLY A 213 6.65 -21.14 -15.82
N LEU A 214 7.54 -21.85 -15.12
CA LEU A 214 7.38 -23.27 -14.81
C LEU A 214 6.11 -23.55 -14.00
N ALA A 215 5.78 -22.70 -13.02
CA ALA A 215 4.54 -22.84 -12.26
C ALA A 215 3.30 -22.56 -13.11
N ALA A 216 3.35 -21.59 -14.03
CA ALA A 216 2.26 -21.33 -14.96
C ALA A 216 2.05 -22.48 -15.97
N MET A 217 3.10 -23.24 -16.27
CA MET A 217 3.05 -24.46 -17.09
C MET A 217 2.60 -25.70 -16.30
N GLY A 218 2.41 -25.60 -14.98
CA GLY A 218 2.05 -26.72 -14.12
C GLY A 218 3.21 -27.67 -13.77
N ILE A 219 4.45 -27.33 -14.12
CA ILE A 219 5.64 -28.13 -13.81
C ILE A 219 5.99 -27.99 -12.31
N LEU A 220 5.91 -26.78 -11.78
CA LEU A 220 6.04 -26.53 -10.34
C LEU A 220 4.65 -26.31 -9.72
N ALA A 221 4.44 -26.87 -8.52
CA ALA A 221 3.18 -26.65 -7.79
C ALA A 221 2.94 -25.17 -7.44
N LYS A 222 4.02 -24.40 -7.21
CA LYS A 222 3.96 -22.97 -6.91
C LYS A 222 5.22 -22.27 -7.42
N PRO A 223 5.13 -20.99 -7.81
CA PRO A 223 6.32 -20.22 -8.11
C PRO A 223 7.14 -20.05 -6.82
N LEU A 224 8.44 -20.27 -6.92
CA LEU A 224 9.37 -20.01 -5.83
C LEU A 224 9.34 -18.51 -5.52
N ARG A 225 9.15 -18.17 -4.24
CA ARG A 225 9.22 -16.79 -3.76
C ARG A 225 10.68 -16.33 -3.79
N MET A 226 11.15 -15.95 -4.98
CA MET A 226 12.55 -15.58 -5.24
C MET A 226 12.91 -14.13 -4.88
N ARG A 227 12.19 -13.52 -3.94
CA ARG A 227 12.82 -12.43 -3.19
C ARG A 227 13.81 -13.12 -2.29
N GLY A 228 15.07 -12.68 -2.29
CA GLY A 228 16.03 -13.01 -1.26
C GLY A 228 15.51 -12.56 0.10
N TYR A 229 14.52 -13.28 0.62
CA TYR A 229 14.47 -13.61 2.01
C TYR A 229 15.58 -14.65 2.19
N THR A 230 16.84 -14.21 2.03
CA THR A 230 17.76 -14.55 3.11
C THR A 230 16.97 -14.22 4.36
N CYS A 231 16.83 -15.21 5.24
CA CYS A 231 16.46 -14.95 6.62
C CYS A 231 16.99 -13.56 6.98
N TRP A 232 16.06 -12.63 7.20
CA TRP A 232 16.29 -11.21 7.41
C TRP A 232 17.69 -10.98 7.97
N ARG A 233 18.59 -10.31 7.22
CA ARG A 233 20.03 -10.15 7.52
C ARG A 233 20.26 -10.34 9.00
N ALA A 234 20.90 -11.44 9.40
CA ALA A 234 21.15 -11.73 10.81
C ALA A 234 21.64 -10.45 11.48
N LYS A 235 20.85 -9.94 12.42
CA LYS A 235 21.20 -8.69 13.11
C LYS A 235 22.43 -8.99 13.94
N SER A 236 23.45 -8.16 13.80
CA SER A 236 24.67 -8.33 14.59
C SER A 236 24.32 -8.23 16.08
N ILE A 237 24.94 -9.12 16.85
CA ILE A 237 24.90 -9.15 18.31
C ILE A 237 26.19 -8.60 18.93
N GLU A 238 27.08 -8.06 18.10
CA GLU A 238 28.35 -7.47 18.55
C GLU A 238 28.09 -6.26 19.46
N GLY A 239 28.80 -6.21 20.59
CA GLY A 239 28.60 -5.19 21.62
C GLY A 239 27.32 -5.37 22.46
N ILE A 240 26.71 -6.55 22.45
CA ILE A 240 25.55 -6.91 23.29
C ILE A 240 25.91 -8.10 24.18
N ASP A 241 25.46 -8.09 25.43
CA ASP A 241 25.60 -9.23 26.34
C ASP A 241 24.94 -10.50 25.74
N PRO A 242 25.63 -11.66 25.72
CA PRO A 242 25.09 -12.91 25.17
C PRO A 242 23.76 -13.34 25.79
N THR A 243 23.59 -13.11 27.09
CA THR A 243 22.37 -13.46 27.84
C THR A 243 21.19 -12.62 27.36
N TRP A 244 21.40 -11.31 27.18
CA TRP A 244 20.37 -10.42 26.66
C TRP A 244 20.01 -10.78 25.21
N ALA A 245 21.01 -11.05 24.38
CA ALA A 245 20.81 -11.45 22.99
C ALA A 245 20.01 -12.76 22.87
N MET A 246 20.26 -13.72 23.76
CA MET A 246 19.48 -14.96 23.88
C MET A 246 18.00 -14.67 24.18
N TRP A 247 17.71 -13.82 25.18
CA TRP A 247 16.32 -13.45 25.50
C TRP A 247 15.62 -12.72 24.36
N CYS A 248 16.33 -11.82 23.67
CA CYS A 248 15.81 -11.14 22.48
C CYS A 248 15.43 -12.14 21.38
N ARG A 249 16.29 -13.14 21.15
CA ARG A 249 16.06 -14.21 20.16
C ARG A 249 14.87 -15.08 20.56
N ARG A 250 14.82 -15.52 21.81
CA ARG A 250 13.70 -16.31 22.34
C ARG A 250 12.36 -15.56 22.18
N TRP A 251 12.33 -14.26 22.48
CA TRP A 251 11.15 -13.42 22.25
C TRP A 251 10.78 -13.33 20.76
N ARG A 252 11.77 -13.13 19.88
CA ARG A 252 11.55 -13.09 18.43
C ARG A 252 10.95 -14.39 17.90
N ASP A 253 11.39 -15.53 18.41
CA ASP A 253 10.94 -16.84 17.93
C ASP A 253 9.56 -17.19 18.48
N THR A 254 9.23 -16.73 19.70
CA THR A 254 7.93 -16.99 20.35
C THR A 254 6.84 -15.98 19.94
N SER A 255 7.22 -14.74 19.59
CA SER A 255 6.25 -13.66 19.37
C SER A 255 5.32 -13.93 18.18
N THR A 256 4.02 -13.84 18.45
CA THR A 256 2.91 -13.95 17.49
C THR A 256 2.72 -12.69 16.63
N LEU A 257 3.59 -11.70 16.78
CA LEU A 257 3.57 -10.49 15.96
C LEU A 257 3.83 -10.81 14.49
N ARG A 258 3.18 -10.04 13.62
CA ARG A 258 3.45 -10.08 12.17
C ARG A 258 4.94 -9.89 11.89
N PRO A 259 5.53 -10.58 10.88
CA PRO A 259 6.97 -10.62 10.67
C PRO A 259 7.64 -9.24 10.69
N ARG A 260 7.10 -8.26 9.94
CA ARG A 260 7.68 -6.91 9.89
C ARG A 260 7.65 -6.18 11.24
N THR A 261 6.53 -6.27 11.98
CA THR A 261 6.40 -5.62 13.29
C THR A 261 7.28 -6.30 14.33
N ARG A 262 7.34 -7.63 14.30
CA ARG A 262 8.21 -8.44 15.14
C ARG A 262 9.67 -8.05 14.92
N GLU A 263 10.10 -7.92 13.67
CA GLU A 263 11.47 -7.51 13.34
C GLU A 263 11.78 -6.07 13.75
N SER A 264 10.86 -5.13 13.57
CA SER A 264 11.06 -3.76 14.04
C SER A 264 11.22 -3.71 15.56
N ASN A 265 10.35 -4.39 16.31
CA ASN A 265 10.45 -4.48 17.76
C ASN A 265 11.73 -5.20 18.20
N TYR A 266 12.05 -6.35 17.61
CA TYR A 266 13.29 -7.10 17.86
C TYR A 266 14.52 -6.21 17.65
N SER A 267 14.52 -5.36 16.62
CA SER A 267 15.60 -4.39 16.40
C SER A 267 15.72 -3.38 17.54
N PHE A 268 14.61 -2.85 18.07
CA PHE A 268 14.65 -1.92 19.18
C PHE A 268 15.16 -2.60 20.46
N ILE A 269 14.68 -3.81 20.75
CA ILE A 269 15.05 -4.58 21.95
C ILE A 269 16.55 -4.96 21.90
N LEU A 270 17.07 -5.36 20.74
CA LEU A 270 18.52 -5.60 20.57
C LEU A 270 19.34 -4.33 20.79
N ARG A 271 18.91 -3.19 20.25
CA ARG A 271 19.62 -1.91 20.43
C ARG A 271 19.64 -1.47 21.88
N THR A 272 18.60 -1.78 22.67
CA THR A 272 18.63 -1.62 24.13
C THR A 272 19.75 -2.44 24.76
N GLY A 273 20.10 -3.61 24.20
CA GLY A 273 21.24 -4.41 24.65
C GLY A 273 22.59 -3.70 24.49
N VAL A 274 22.76 -2.90 23.44
CA VAL A 274 23.98 -2.07 23.25
C VAL A 274 24.06 -0.98 24.32
N TRP A 275 22.92 -0.38 24.67
CA TRP A 275 22.85 0.58 25.78
C TRP A 275 23.18 -0.07 27.12
N LEU A 276 22.58 -1.24 27.41
CA LEU A 276 22.85 -1.99 28.63
C LEU A 276 24.34 -2.30 28.80
N ALA A 277 24.99 -2.80 27.74
CA ALA A 277 26.42 -3.14 27.77
C ALA A 277 27.33 -1.92 28.02
N ARG A 278 26.90 -0.70 27.65
CA ARG A 278 27.69 0.53 27.80
C ARG A 278 27.46 1.27 29.11
N GLU A 279 26.21 1.35 29.55
CA GLU A 279 25.80 2.26 30.64
C GLU A 279 25.27 1.54 31.89
N GLN A 280 24.98 0.24 31.79
CA GLN A 280 24.40 -0.58 32.87
C GLN A 280 25.09 -1.95 32.92
N SER A 281 26.42 -1.96 33.02
CA SER A 281 27.22 -3.18 33.07
C SER A 281 26.76 -4.07 34.24
N GLY A 282 26.41 -5.32 33.93
CA GLY A 282 25.83 -6.27 34.90
C GLY A 282 24.33 -6.54 34.74
N MET A 283 23.61 -5.76 33.92
CA MET A 283 22.19 -5.99 33.62
C MET A 283 22.04 -6.84 32.35
N ALA A 284 22.16 -8.16 32.48
CA ALA A 284 22.23 -9.09 31.36
C ALA A 284 20.89 -9.80 31.07
N ALA A 285 20.05 -9.97 32.08
CA ALA A 285 18.74 -10.61 31.99
C ALA A 285 17.57 -9.65 32.27
N PRO A 286 16.37 -9.93 31.76
CA PRO A 286 15.17 -9.14 32.06
C PRO A 286 14.85 -9.00 33.55
N THR A 287 15.21 -9.99 34.37
CA THR A 287 14.99 -10.03 35.83
C THR A 287 15.92 -9.10 36.61
N ASP A 288 17.03 -8.68 36.00
CA ASP A 288 18.01 -7.81 36.65
C ASP A 288 17.50 -6.36 36.71
N TRP A 289 16.64 -6.00 35.76
CA TRP A 289 16.05 -4.66 35.64
C TRP A 289 15.26 -4.24 36.87
N SER A 290 15.48 -3.00 37.29
CA SER A 290 14.77 -2.34 38.38
C SER A 290 13.99 -1.11 37.89
N MET A 291 13.27 -0.48 38.81
CA MET A 291 12.61 0.81 38.55
C MET A 291 13.62 1.91 38.19
N SER A 292 14.81 1.91 38.80
CA SER A 292 15.86 2.90 38.48
C SER A 292 16.43 2.69 37.08
N THR A 293 16.64 1.44 36.65
CA THR A 293 17.05 1.13 35.28
C THR A 293 16.01 1.59 34.25
N CYS A 294 14.71 1.43 34.55
CA CYS A 294 13.64 1.94 33.69
C CYS A 294 13.68 3.46 33.53
N ALA A 295 13.89 4.19 34.63
CA ALA A 295 14.01 5.64 34.60
C ALA A 295 15.26 6.10 33.80
N ALA A 296 16.40 5.43 34.02
CA ALA A 296 17.62 5.67 33.26
C ALA A 296 17.41 5.42 31.75
N PHE A 297 16.73 4.34 31.39
CA PHE A 297 16.41 4.03 29.99
C PHE A 297 15.51 5.09 29.35
N ILE A 298 14.48 5.57 30.04
CA ILE A 298 13.61 6.65 29.53
C ILE A 298 14.44 7.92 29.27
N ALA A 299 15.30 8.30 30.22
CA ALA A 299 16.16 9.47 30.08
C ALA A 299 17.15 9.32 28.90
N ALA A 300 17.75 8.15 28.76
CA ALA A 300 18.66 7.83 27.66
C ALA A 300 17.94 7.91 26.30
N VAL A 301 16.76 7.29 26.16
CA VAL A 301 15.96 7.38 24.92
C VAL A 301 15.52 8.82 24.61
N ASP A 302 15.25 9.63 25.64
CA ASP A 302 14.86 11.03 25.43
C ASP A 302 16.03 11.90 24.91
N ARG A 303 17.26 11.60 25.33
CA ARG A 303 18.48 12.32 24.90
C ARG A 303 19.15 11.71 23.67
N MET A 304 18.75 10.50 23.27
CA MET A 304 19.38 9.74 22.19
C MET A 304 19.35 10.47 20.85
N THR A 305 20.45 10.33 20.11
CA THR A 305 20.65 10.85 18.76
C THR A 305 20.51 9.77 17.68
N VAL A 306 20.27 10.17 16.43
CA VAL A 306 20.17 9.25 15.30
C VAL A 306 21.53 8.60 15.05
N GLY A 307 21.56 7.26 15.03
CA GLY A 307 22.78 6.46 14.84
C GLY A 307 23.33 5.92 16.15
N GLU A 308 22.95 6.52 17.28
CA GLU A 308 23.29 6.03 18.60
C GLU A 308 22.63 4.66 18.86
N TRP A 309 23.39 3.74 19.44
CA TRP A 309 23.05 2.32 19.59
C TRP A 309 22.66 1.64 18.27
N ALA A 310 23.17 2.08 17.12
CA ALA A 310 23.00 1.33 15.88
C ALA A 310 23.76 -0.01 15.96
N LEU A 311 23.15 -1.08 15.46
CA LEU A 311 23.79 -2.39 15.38
C LEU A 311 24.87 -2.38 14.30
N GLU A 312 25.91 -3.21 14.44
CA GLU A 312 26.97 -3.36 13.42
C GLU A 312 26.40 -3.65 12.03
N SER A 313 25.37 -4.51 11.98
CA SER A 313 24.65 -4.85 10.74
C SER A 313 23.96 -3.67 10.04
N ALA A 314 23.87 -2.51 10.70
CA ALA A 314 23.37 -1.27 10.14
C ALA A 314 24.50 -0.32 9.65
N LYS A 315 25.78 -0.62 9.92
CA LYS A 315 26.92 0.14 9.38
C LYS A 315 26.89 0.09 7.85
N GLY A 316 27.02 1.27 7.23
CA GLY A 316 26.83 1.47 5.78
C GLY A 316 25.41 1.90 5.37
N THR A 317 24.45 1.97 6.29
CA THR A 317 23.15 2.59 6.02
C THR A 317 23.25 4.11 6.17
N GLN A 318 22.89 4.88 5.14
CA GLN A 318 22.78 6.33 5.26
C GLN A 318 21.59 6.69 6.16
N LEU A 319 21.88 7.01 7.43
CA LEU A 319 20.89 7.47 8.39
C LEU A 319 20.68 8.98 8.23
N LYS A 320 19.49 9.38 7.80
CA LYS A 320 19.13 10.79 7.70
C LYS A 320 19.15 11.46 9.08
N GLY A 321 19.84 12.60 9.18
CA GLY A 321 19.95 13.35 10.43
C GLY A 321 20.86 12.68 11.46
N LEU A 322 21.87 11.92 11.03
CA LEU A 322 22.88 11.34 11.92
C LEU A 322 23.40 12.39 12.93
N GLY A 323 23.44 12.03 14.21
CA GLY A 323 23.85 12.93 15.30
C GLY A 323 22.79 13.93 15.79
N GLN A 324 21.67 14.09 15.08
CA GLN A 324 20.54 14.91 15.56
C GLN A 324 19.69 14.13 16.57
N PRO A 325 18.96 14.80 17.48
CA PRO A 325 18.01 14.15 18.38
C PRO A 325 16.97 13.32 17.61
N ILE A 326 16.66 12.12 18.10
CA ILE A 326 15.65 11.29 17.44
C ILE A 326 14.24 11.90 17.55
N ALA A 327 13.41 11.68 16.54
CA ALA A 327 12.02 12.13 16.54
C ALA A 327 11.18 11.51 17.68
N ALA A 328 10.20 12.25 18.19
CA ALA A 328 9.30 11.81 19.27
C ALA A 328 8.61 10.45 18.98
N ASN A 329 8.23 10.19 17.71
CA ASN A 329 7.68 8.90 17.29
C ASN A 329 8.67 7.74 17.43
N SER A 330 9.97 7.99 17.18
CA SER A 330 11.02 6.99 17.39
C SER A 330 11.21 6.69 18.88
N LYS A 331 11.23 7.73 19.74
CA LYS A 331 11.25 7.58 21.22
C LYS A 331 10.10 6.70 21.69
N ARG A 332 8.88 7.01 21.26
CA ARG A 332 7.67 6.23 21.54
C ARG A 332 7.80 4.78 21.05
N GLY A 333 8.41 4.57 19.88
CA GLY A 333 8.67 3.24 19.31
C GLY A 333 9.58 2.37 20.19
N PHE A 334 10.69 2.92 20.68
CA PHE A 334 11.58 2.26 21.62
C PHE A 334 10.86 1.84 22.90
N LEU A 335 10.20 2.80 23.55
CA LEU A 335 9.47 2.57 24.81
C LEU A 335 8.33 1.56 24.62
N HIS A 336 7.64 1.58 23.47
CA HIS A 336 6.61 0.59 23.15
C HIS A 336 7.19 -0.82 22.95
N ALA A 337 8.27 -0.96 22.19
CA ALA A 337 8.88 -2.26 21.93
C ALA A 337 9.38 -2.92 23.22
N LEU A 338 10.04 -2.13 24.09
CA LEU A 338 10.57 -2.63 25.36
C LEU A 338 9.45 -2.96 26.37
N ARG A 339 8.44 -2.10 26.51
CA ARG A 339 7.26 -2.43 27.33
C ARG A 339 6.62 -3.75 26.94
N ARG A 340 6.49 -3.96 25.62
CA ARG A 340 5.90 -5.19 25.11
C ARG A 340 6.78 -6.39 25.39
N PHE A 341 8.09 -6.29 25.16
CA PHE A 341 9.04 -7.35 25.47
C PHE A 341 8.92 -7.80 26.93
N PHE A 342 8.93 -6.86 27.88
CA PHE A 342 8.79 -7.16 29.30
C PHE A 342 7.41 -7.70 29.68
N THR A 343 6.35 -7.15 29.08
CA THR A 343 4.99 -7.67 29.31
C THR A 343 4.87 -9.11 28.81
N ASP A 344 5.39 -9.40 27.61
CA ASP A 344 5.38 -10.75 27.03
C ASP A 344 6.25 -11.70 27.87
N PHE A 345 7.39 -11.24 28.39
CA PHE A 345 8.27 -12.02 29.27
C PHE A 345 7.54 -12.51 30.54
N GLU A 346 6.81 -11.63 31.23
CA GLU A 346 6.00 -12.02 32.40
C GLU A 346 4.80 -12.89 32.02
N LEU A 347 4.05 -12.52 30.98
CA LEU A 347 2.86 -13.26 30.56
C LEU A 347 3.18 -14.69 30.11
N TRP A 348 4.37 -14.92 29.56
CA TRP A 348 4.83 -16.25 29.16
C TRP A 348 5.52 -17.02 30.30
N GLY A 349 5.53 -16.48 31.51
CA GLY A 349 6.07 -17.15 32.70
C GLY A 349 7.58 -17.35 32.65
N TRP A 350 8.32 -16.52 31.92
CA TRP A 350 9.78 -16.65 31.80
C TRP A 350 10.54 -16.13 33.03
N GLY A 351 9.84 -15.37 33.88
CA GLY A 351 10.34 -14.86 35.15
C GLY A 351 9.41 -13.78 35.69
N ARG A 352 9.75 -13.22 36.85
CA ARG A 352 9.01 -12.14 37.51
C ARG A 352 9.82 -10.85 37.48
N LEU A 353 9.20 -9.74 37.06
CA LEU A 353 9.87 -8.44 37.01
C LEU A 353 9.75 -7.72 38.35
N LYS A 354 10.75 -6.87 38.64
CA LYS A 354 10.78 -6.01 39.83
C LYS A 354 10.04 -4.67 39.62
N PHE A 355 9.40 -4.50 38.47
CA PHE A 355 8.72 -3.28 38.06
C PHE A 355 7.54 -3.59 37.16
N SER A 356 6.56 -2.68 37.09
CA SER A 356 5.46 -2.76 36.13
C SER A 356 5.86 -2.10 34.80
N PRO A 357 5.92 -2.84 33.67
CA PRO A 357 6.30 -2.26 32.38
C PRO A 357 5.35 -1.15 31.92
N ARG A 358 4.05 -1.28 32.20
CA ARG A 358 3.04 -0.27 31.78
C ARG A 358 3.28 1.09 32.43
N HIS A 359 3.66 1.10 33.70
CA HIS A 359 3.83 2.32 34.50
C HIS A 359 5.27 2.86 34.41
N HIS A 360 6.28 2.02 34.65
CA HIS A 360 7.68 2.46 34.79
C HIS A 360 8.39 2.68 33.45
N LEU A 361 7.83 2.18 32.34
CA LEU A 361 8.29 2.48 30.97
C LEU A 361 7.23 3.28 30.19
N ALA A 362 6.37 4.01 30.90
CA ALA A 362 5.36 4.87 30.29
C ALA A 362 6.02 5.92 29.38
N THR A 363 5.33 6.30 28.31
CA THR A 363 5.83 7.32 27.39
C THR A 363 5.70 8.69 28.06
N PRO A 364 6.76 9.52 28.14
CA PRO A 364 6.67 10.85 28.73
C PRO A 364 5.58 11.71 28.09
N ARG A 365 4.97 12.62 28.86
CA ARG A 365 3.88 13.49 28.37
C ARG A 365 4.35 14.38 27.21
N SER A 366 5.54 14.97 27.31
CA SER A 366 6.15 15.78 26.25
C SER A 366 6.33 15.00 24.94
N VAL A 367 6.86 13.77 25.03
CA VAL A 367 7.00 12.87 23.89
C VAL A 367 5.64 12.50 23.32
N THR A 368 4.66 12.21 24.18
CA THR A 368 3.30 11.87 23.76
C THR A 368 2.64 13.01 22.99
N PHE A 369 2.70 14.23 23.54
CA PHE A 369 2.19 15.45 22.91
C PHE A 369 2.84 15.71 21.54
N ASN A 370 4.18 15.66 21.48
CA ASN A 370 4.94 15.86 20.24
C ASN A 370 4.80 14.70 19.23
N SER A 371 4.43 13.51 19.71
CA SER A 371 4.09 12.34 18.87
C SER A 371 2.64 12.36 18.36
N GLY A 372 1.89 13.41 18.69
CA GLY A 372 0.50 13.59 18.27
C GLY A 372 0.31 13.50 16.75
N ILE A 373 -0.85 12.98 16.35
CA ILE A 373 -1.20 12.83 14.94
C ILE A 373 -1.58 14.21 14.39
N ASN A 374 -0.69 14.82 13.61
CA ASN A 374 -1.00 16.00 12.80
C ASN A 374 -1.14 15.57 11.33
N PRO A 375 -2.36 15.35 10.81
CA PRO A 375 -2.54 14.97 9.42
C PRO A 375 -2.11 16.14 8.54
N ARG A 376 -0.98 15.94 7.84
CA ARG A 376 -0.44 16.89 6.88
C ARG A 376 -1.21 16.76 5.58
N VAL A 377 -2.38 17.38 5.51
CA VAL A 377 -3.19 17.50 4.28
C VAL A 377 -2.34 18.19 3.20
N ILE A 378 -2.39 17.67 1.97
CA ILE A 378 -1.82 18.31 0.77
C ILE A 378 -2.59 19.60 0.49
N ASP A 379 -1.87 20.66 0.09
CA ASP A 379 -2.49 21.95 -0.25
C ASP A 379 -3.62 21.80 -1.27
N ASP A 380 -4.75 22.46 -1.06
CA ASP A 380 -6.00 22.24 -1.81
C ASP A 380 -5.80 22.41 -3.33
N SER A 381 -5.05 23.43 -3.75
CA SER A 381 -4.72 23.67 -5.17
C SER A 381 -3.89 22.55 -5.78
N THR A 382 -2.90 22.04 -5.05
CA THR A 382 -2.07 20.91 -5.46
C THR A 382 -2.90 19.63 -5.51
N TRP A 383 -3.77 19.39 -4.52
CA TRP A 383 -4.62 18.21 -4.48
C TRP A 383 -5.60 18.15 -5.66
N LEU A 384 -6.25 19.27 -6.00
CA LEU A 384 -7.14 19.36 -7.17
C LEU A 384 -6.40 19.09 -8.48
N LYS A 385 -5.19 19.63 -8.64
CA LYS A 385 -4.34 19.35 -9.81
C LYS A 385 -3.95 17.87 -9.90
N LEU A 386 -3.69 17.20 -8.77
CA LEU A 386 -3.40 15.76 -8.73
C LEU A 386 -4.63 14.91 -9.08
N ILE A 387 -5.83 15.31 -8.64
CA ILE A 387 -7.09 14.67 -9.05
C ILE A 387 -7.24 14.78 -10.58
N TRP A 388 -7.10 15.99 -11.13
CA TRP A 388 -7.16 16.22 -12.58
C TRP A 388 -6.12 15.37 -13.31
N ALA A 389 -4.86 15.36 -12.86
CA ALA A 389 -3.81 14.56 -13.49
C ALA A 389 -4.14 13.06 -13.45
N SER A 390 -4.76 12.56 -12.37
CA SER A 390 -5.12 11.13 -12.26
C SER A 390 -6.16 10.68 -13.30
N LEU A 391 -7.03 11.60 -13.73
CA LEU A 391 -8.05 11.35 -14.75
C LEU A 391 -7.51 11.48 -16.18
N ASN A 392 -6.38 12.17 -16.36
CA ASN A 392 -5.82 12.55 -17.68
C ASN A 392 -4.44 11.94 -17.96
N LEU A 393 -4.07 10.85 -17.28
CA LEU A 393 -2.81 10.14 -17.56
C LEU A 393 -2.84 9.50 -18.95
N GLU A 394 -1.79 9.72 -19.72
CA GLU A 394 -1.60 9.18 -21.07
C GLU A 394 -0.35 8.28 -21.15
N ARG A 395 -0.15 7.63 -22.30
CA ARG A 395 1.02 6.76 -22.52
C ARG A 395 2.34 7.53 -22.44
N SER A 396 2.36 8.80 -22.89
CA SER A 396 3.52 9.69 -22.84
C SER A 396 3.99 10.02 -21.42
N ASP A 397 3.12 9.88 -20.42
CA ASP A 397 3.42 10.18 -19.01
C ASP A 397 4.15 9.02 -18.30
N LEU A 398 4.23 7.85 -18.93
CA LEU A 398 4.86 6.68 -18.34
C LEU A 398 6.38 6.85 -18.25
N LEU A 399 6.90 6.92 -17.01
CA LEU A 399 8.35 6.94 -16.74
C LEU A 399 9.08 5.71 -17.32
N SER A 400 8.38 4.58 -17.46
CA SER A 400 8.89 3.35 -18.06
C SER A 400 7.75 2.36 -18.32
N GLU A 401 7.59 1.91 -19.57
CA GLU A 401 6.65 0.84 -19.94
C GLU A 401 7.08 -0.55 -19.44
N ILE A 402 8.27 -0.66 -18.86
CA ILE A 402 8.86 -1.94 -18.45
C ILE A 402 8.11 -2.52 -17.24
N HIS A 403 7.52 -1.67 -16.39
CA HIS A 403 7.06 -2.08 -15.06
C HIS A 403 5.58 -2.46 -14.99
N TYR A 404 4.67 -1.60 -15.46
CA TYR A 404 3.22 -1.81 -15.42
C TYR A 404 2.54 -1.17 -16.65
N PRO A 405 1.43 -1.72 -17.16
CA PRO A 405 0.68 -1.15 -18.28
C PRO A 405 -0.08 0.12 -17.88
N LEU A 406 -0.45 0.95 -18.87
CA LEU A 406 -1.11 2.24 -18.66
C LEU A 406 -2.44 2.11 -17.90
N SER A 407 -3.31 1.18 -18.29
CA SER A 407 -4.62 0.96 -17.65
C SER A 407 -4.48 0.63 -16.17
N MET A 408 -3.51 -0.21 -15.80
CA MET A 408 -3.19 -0.49 -14.39
C MET A 408 -2.76 0.78 -13.64
N VAL A 409 -1.89 1.60 -14.25
CA VAL A 409 -1.40 2.84 -13.66
C VAL A 409 -2.52 3.85 -13.45
N GLN A 410 -3.39 4.03 -14.45
CA GLN A 410 -4.58 4.89 -14.38
C GLN A 410 -5.52 4.43 -13.25
N ALA A 411 -5.82 3.13 -13.18
CA ALA A 411 -6.65 2.56 -12.12
C ALA A 411 -6.07 2.82 -10.71
N ILE A 412 -4.76 2.64 -10.52
CA ILE A 412 -4.11 2.91 -9.23
C ILE A 412 -4.18 4.40 -8.88
N ALA A 413 -3.91 5.28 -9.85
CA ALA A 413 -3.94 6.72 -9.65
C ALA A 413 -5.34 7.18 -9.19
N VAL A 414 -6.39 6.75 -9.90
CA VAL A 414 -7.78 7.11 -9.59
C VAL A 414 -8.26 6.50 -8.28
N VAL A 415 -7.94 5.23 -8.00
CA VAL A 415 -8.26 4.62 -6.69
C VAL A 415 -7.56 5.37 -5.55
N TRP A 416 -6.33 5.82 -5.75
CA TRP A 416 -5.59 6.58 -4.73
C TRP A 416 -6.20 7.96 -4.47
N THR A 417 -6.57 8.71 -5.51
CA THR A 417 -7.11 10.07 -5.38
C THR A 417 -8.58 10.10 -4.95
N HIS A 418 -9.42 9.17 -5.42
CA HIS A 418 -10.87 9.21 -5.20
C HIS A 418 -11.39 8.30 -4.07
N ALA A 419 -10.67 7.25 -3.66
CA ALA A 419 -11.18 6.30 -2.66
C ALA A 419 -10.65 6.52 -1.23
N GLY A 420 -9.64 7.39 -1.04
CA GLY A 420 -9.07 7.67 0.29
C GLY A 420 -8.54 6.44 1.03
N LEU A 421 -8.09 5.42 0.31
CA LEU A 421 -7.63 4.15 0.88
C LEU A 421 -6.17 4.25 1.35
N ARG A 422 -5.81 3.47 2.38
CA ARG A 422 -4.40 3.30 2.76
C ARG A 422 -3.67 2.54 1.66
N SER A 423 -2.38 2.83 1.46
CA SER A 423 -1.58 2.11 0.44
C SER A 423 -1.68 0.59 0.56
N ASN A 424 -1.66 0.01 1.76
CA ASN A 424 -1.82 -1.44 1.93
C ASN A 424 -3.26 -1.95 1.66
N GLU A 425 -4.28 -1.12 1.76
CA GLU A 425 -5.66 -1.46 1.38
C GLU A 425 -5.77 -1.53 -0.14
N ILE A 426 -5.29 -0.49 -0.85
CA ILE A 426 -5.23 -0.44 -2.32
C ILE A 426 -4.55 -1.69 -2.87
N MET A 427 -3.39 -2.05 -2.33
CA MET A 427 -2.63 -3.21 -2.78
C MET A 427 -3.30 -4.57 -2.49
N ARG A 428 -4.33 -4.61 -1.65
CA ARG A 428 -5.01 -5.84 -1.21
C ARG A 428 -6.44 -5.96 -1.74
N LEU A 429 -6.91 -5.01 -2.55
CA LEU A 429 -8.21 -5.11 -3.21
C LEU A 429 -8.27 -6.39 -4.04
N ASP A 430 -9.38 -7.13 -3.94
CA ASP A 430 -9.67 -8.26 -4.83
C ASP A 430 -10.12 -7.74 -6.20
N LYS A 431 -9.91 -8.51 -7.26
CA LYS A 431 -10.33 -8.13 -8.62
C LYS A 431 -11.85 -7.90 -8.75
N ARG A 432 -12.66 -8.47 -7.85
CA ARG A 432 -14.11 -8.31 -7.78
C ARG A 432 -14.56 -7.22 -6.81
N CYS A 433 -13.66 -6.38 -6.31
CA CYS A 433 -13.99 -5.45 -5.23
C CYS A 433 -14.94 -4.32 -5.64
N ALA A 434 -15.19 -4.09 -6.92
CA ALA A 434 -15.91 -2.90 -7.39
C ALA A 434 -17.26 -3.28 -8.00
N HIS A 435 -18.34 -2.73 -7.44
CA HIS A 435 -19.72 -3.01 -7.83
C HIS A 435 -20.43 -1.71 -8.25
N PRO A 436 -21.19 -1.71 -9.36
CA PRO A 436 -21.95 -0.54 -9.75
C PRO A 436 -23.14 -0.31 -8.81
N GLN A 437 -23.51 0.95 -8.59
CA GLN A 437 -24.81 1.27 -8.01
C GLN A 437 -25.91 0.97 -9.03
N THR A 438 -26.74 -0.05 -8.78
CA THR A 438 -27.80 -0.48 -9.71
C THR A 438 -29.11 0.29 -9.53
N ASN A 439 -29.40 0.71 -8.30
CA ASN A 439 -30.67 1.35 -7.95
C ASN A 439 -30.43 2.80 -7.49
N ASP A 440 -31.45 3.64 -7.69
CA ASP A 440 -31.49 4.98 -7.12
C ASP A 440 -31.43 4.90 -5.59
N VAL A 441 -30.67 5.80 -4.97
CA VAL A 441 -30.64 5.94 -3.52
C VAL A 441 -31.48 7.16 -3.16
N VAL A 442 -32.57 6.91 -2.44
CA VAL A 442 -33.47 7.96 -1.94
C VAL A 442 -33.06 8.28 -0.51
N HIS A 443 -32.71 9.53 -0.25
CA HIS A 443 -32.36 10.03 1.08
C HIS A 443 -33.63 10.46 1.84
N GLU A 444 -33.53 10.58 3.17
CA GLU A 444 -34.67 10.92 4.05
C GLU A 444 -35.26 12.31 3.77
N ASP A 445 -34.47 13.22 3.19
CA ASP A 445 -34.89 14.57 2.77
C ASP A 445 -35.51 14.61 1.35
N GLY A 446 -35.69 13.45 0.71
CA GLY A 446 -36.24 13.33 -0.64
C GLY A 446 -35.22 13.54 -1.77
N THR A 447 -33.94 13.76 -1.47
CA THR A 447 -32.90 13.84 -2.50
C THR A 447 -32.62 12.44 -3.10
N ILE A 448 -32.53 12.38 -4.44
CA ILE A 448 -32.31 11.13 -5.17
C ILE A 448 -30.91 11.16 -5.77
N VAL A 449 -30.10 10.13 -5.46
CA VAL A 449 -28.85 9.84 -6.17
C VAL A 449 -29.15 8.81 -7.26
N PRO A 450 -29.12 9.20 -8.55
CA PRO A 450 -29.45 8.29 -9.65
C PRO A 450 -28.55 7.07 -9.68
N ALA A 451 -29.09 5.95 -10.15
CA ALA A 451 -28.34 4.75 -10.45
C ALA A 451 -27.14 5.05 -11.35
N LYS A 452 -26.05 4.29 -11.18
CA LYS A 452 -24.77 4.45 -11.87
C LYS A 452 -23.98 5.72 -11.56
N THR A 453 -24.40 6.52 -10.58
CA THR A 453 -23.60 7.67 -10.11
C THR A 453 -22.43 7.22 -9.22
N LEU A 454 -22.65 6.16 -8.42
CA LEU A 454 -21.69 5.63 -7.46
C LEU A 454 -21.18 4.24 -7.83
N CYS A 455 -20.04 3.90 -7.23
CA CYS A 455 -19.49 2.56 -7.17
C CYS A 455 -19.31 2.17 -5.70
N TYR A 456 -19.68 0.94 -5.36
CA TYR A 456 -19.41 0.35 -4.05
C TYR A 456 -18.11 -0.45 -4.12
N LEU A 457 -17.15 -0.13 -3.24
CA LEU A 457 -15.88 -0.82 -3.13
C LEU A 457 -15.81 -1.69 -1.88
N ASP A 458 -15.57 -2.99 -2.06
CA ASP A 458 -15.29 -3.92 -0.98
C ASP A 458 -13.85 -3.75 -0.48
N ILE A 459 -13.73 -3.21 0.73
CA ILE A 459 -12.42 -2.97 1.34
C ILE A 459 -12.06 -4.16 2.24
N PRO A 460 -10.92 -4.83 2.01
CA PRO A 460 -10.52 -5.98 2.79
C PRO A 460 -10.21 -5.59 4.24
N ALA A 461 -10.45 -6.52 5.17
CA ALA A 461 -10.17 -6.31 6.58
C ALA A 461 -8.72 -5.87 6.84
N SER A 462 -8.55 -4.99 7.84
CA SER A 462 -7.25 -4.44 8.23
C SER A 462 -6.89 -4.81 9.67
N LYS A 463 -5.86 -4.19 10.25
CA LYS A 463 -5.41 -4.46 11.63
C LYS A 463 -6.47 -4.03 12.66
N THR A 464 -7.26 -3.01 12.33
CA THR A 464 -8.12 -2.30 13.29
C THR A 464 -9.61 -2.36 12.96
N PHE A 465 -9.99 -2.78 11.75
CA PHE A 465 -11.39 -2.80 11.32
C PHE A 465 -11.69 -4.01 10.42
N LYS A 466 -12.94 -4.47 10.47
CA LYS A 466 -13.48 -5.58 9.67
C LYS A 466 -13.60 -5.17 8.19
N ALA A 467 -13.84 -6.12 7.29
CA ALA A 467 -14.16 -5.78 5.90
C ALA A 467 -15.41 -4.91 5.85
N PHE A 468 -15.43 -3.92 4.97
CA PHE A 468 -16.55 -2.98 4.84
C PHE A 468 -16.68 -2.48 3.40
N VAL A 469 -17.89 -2.03 3.06
CA VAL A 469 -18.21 -1.49 1.73
C VAL A 469 -18.09 0.03 1.78
N LYS A 470 -17.44 0.61 0.76
CA LYS A 470 -17.23 2.06 0.65
C LYS A 470 -17.87 2.61 -0.63
N PRO A 471 -18.77 3.62 -0.53
CA PRO A 471 -19.22 4.35 -1.71
C PRO A 471 -18.12 5.29 -2.22
N VAL A 472 -17.89 5.27 -3.53
CA VAL A 472 -16.96 6.14 -4.27
C VAL A 472 -17.58 6.57 -5.60
N ALA A 473 -16.96 7.54 -6.27
CA ALA A 473 -17.41 7.97 -7.60
C ALA A 473 -17.31 6.85 -8.64
N VAL A 474 -18.26 6.80 -9.59
CA VAL A 474 -18.32 5.78 -10.66
C VAL A 474 -17.06 5.69 -11.50
N VAL A 475 -16.34 6.80 -11.69
CA VAL A 475 -15.06 6.84 -12.43
C VAL A 475 -14.02 5.83 -11.91
N VAL A 476 -14.10 5.47 -10.62
CA VAL A 476 -13.24 4.43 -10.04
C VAL A 476 -13.53 3.06 -10.66
N LYS A 477 -14.81 2.72 -10.86
CA LYS A 477 -15.23 1.47 -11.51
C LYS A 477 -14.77 1.43 -12.96
N GLU A 478 -14.98 2.51 -13.71
CA GLU A 478 -14.58 2.60 -15.12
C GLU A 478 -13.09 2.32 -15.32
N ARG A 479 -12.23 2.94 -14.49
CA ARG A 479 -10.78 2.69 -14.56
C ARG A 479 -10.39 1.30 -14.09
N ILE A 480 -11.09 0.75 -13.09
CA ILE A 480 -10.90 -0.64 -12.66
C ILE A 480 -11.26 -1.61 -13.79
N ASP A 481 -12.37 -1.39 -14.49
CA ASP A 481 -12.84 -2.24 -15.58
C ASP A 481 -11.87 -2.22 -16.76
N ALA A 482 -11.43 -1.03 -17.20
CA ALA A 482 -10.41 -0.90 -18.24
C ALA A 482 -9.12 -1.65 -17.89
N TRP A 483 -8.72 -1.67 -16.61
CA TRP A 483 -7.61 -2.50 -16.16
C TRP A 483 -7.95 -3.99 -16.18
N LEU A 484 -9.14 -4.39 -15.73
CA LEU A 484 -9.54 -5.80 -15.70
C LEU A 484 -9.60 -6.42 -17.10
N GLU A 485 -9.95 -5.64 -18.13
CA GLU A 485 -9.90 -6.03 -19.55
C GLU A 485 -8.46 -6.32 -20.01
N ASP A 486 -7.51 -5.44 -19.67
CA ASP A 486 -6.09 -5.59 -20.01
C ASP A 486 -5.34 -6.59 -19.12
N ARG A 487 -5.90 -6.91 -17.96
CA ARG A 487 -5.23 -7.72 -16.93
C ARG A 487 -5.05 -9.15 -17.44
N PRO A 488 -3.82 -9.71 -17.44
CA PRO A 488 -3.59 -11.09 -17.86
C PRO A 488 -4.47 -12.08 -17.08
N ALA A 489 -5.15 -12.98 -17.80
CA ALA A 489 -6.11 -13.93 -17.23
C ALA A 489 -5.44 -14.99 -16.34
N ASN A 490 -4.26 -15.49 -16.74
CA ASN A 490 -3.55 -16.59 -16.09
C ASN A 490 -2.75 -16.16 -14.86
N GLN A 491 -3.40 -15.45 -13.93
CA GLN A 491 -2.76 -14.97 -12.71
C GLN A 491 -3.27 -15.73 -11.49
N ALA A 492 -2.41 -16.60 -10.94
CA ALA A 492 -2.71 -17.39 -9.75
C ALA A 492 -3.08 -16.50 -8.55
N ALA A 493 -4.09 -16.91 -7.78
CA ALA A 493 -4.46 -16.26 -6.54
C ALA A 493 -3.30 -16.33 -5.53
N LEU A 494 -3.07 -15.24 -4.82
CA LEU A 494 -1.97 -15.10 -3.88
C LEU A 494 -2.49 -15.12 -2.45
N LEU A 495 -1.73 -15.75 -1.55
CA LEU A 495 -2.06 -15.76 -0.12
C LEU A 495 -2.04 -14.34 0.45
N ASP A 496 -3.14 -13.91 1.03
CA ASP A 496 -3.19 -12.70 1.84
C ASP A 496 -2.64 -12.98 3.25
N GLU A 497 -1.53 -12.32 3.58
CA GLU A 497 -0.88 -12.42 4.88
C GLU A 497 -1.74 -11.87 6.04
N ARG A 498 -2.91 -11.29 5.74
CA ARG A 498 -3.84 -10.76 6.74
C ARG A 498 -4.99 -11.71 7.05
N THR A 499 -5.63 -12.27 6.03
CA THR A 499 -6.79 -13.14 6.19
C THR A 499 -6.41 -14.63 6.10
N GLY A 500 -5.27 -14.96 5.51
CA GLY A 500 -4.87 -16.35 5.23
C GLY A 500 -5.55 -16.93 4.00
N GLU A 501 -6.37 -16.15 3.29
CA GLU A 501 -7.13 -16.61 2.13
C GLU A 501 -6.32 -16.42 0.83
N LYS A 502 -6.66 -17.20 -0.20
CA LYS A 502 -6.13 -17.01 -1.55
C LYS A 502 -6.97 -15.94 -2.26
N VAL A 503 -6.38 -14.76 -2.46
CA VAL A 503 -7.06 -13.60 -3.06
C VAL A 503 -6.55 -13.38 -4.48
N SER A 504 -7.48 -13.10 -5.41
CA SER A 504 -7.14 -12.71 -6.77
C SER A 504 -7.00 -11.19 -6.82
N TYR A 505 -5.84 -10.67 -6.41
CA TYR A 505 -5.67 -9.22 -6.29
C TYR A 505 -5.97 -8.47 -7.59
N LEU A 506 -6.65 -7.32 -7.44
CA LEU A 506 -6.93 -6.35 -8.49
C LEU A 506 -5.61 -5.91 -9.14
N PHE A 507 -4.68 -5.41 -8.32
CA PHE A 507 -3.36 -4.96 -8.77
C PHE A 507 -2.32 -6.08 -8.72
N GLN A 508 -2.51 -7.07 -9.60
CA GLN A 508 -1.57 -8.16 -9.84
C GLN A 508 -1.11 -8.14 -11.29
N PHE A 509 0.21 -8.21 -11.50
CA PHE A 509 0.80 -8.27 -12.83
C PHE A 509 2.03 -9.18 -12.79
N ARG A 510 2.23 -10.01 -13.82
CA ARG A 510 3.35 -10.98 -13.87
C ARG A 510 3.36 -11.98 -12.71
N GLY A 511 2.17 -12.39 -12.27
CA GLY A 511 1.99 -13.32 -11.16
C GLY A 511 2.43 -12.77 -9.80
N LYS A 512 2.62 -11.44 -9.70
CA LYS A 512 3.07 -10.77 -8.48
C LYS A 512 2.12 -9.63 -8.14
N ARG A 513 1.90 -9.44 -6.84
CA ARG A 513 1.27 -8.22 -6.33
C ARG A 513 2.17 -7.02 -6.62
N ILE A 514 1.54 -5.88 -6.88
CA ILE A 514 2.22 -4.59 -7.02
C ILE A 514 3.22 -4.32 -5.88
N GLY A 515 4.31 -3.62 -6.18
CA GLY A 515 5.33 -3.24 -5.20
C GLY A 515 4.84 -2.21 -4.17
N SER A 516 5.29 -2.31 -2.92
CA SER A 516 4.86 -1.42 -1.83
C SER A 516 5.30 0.03 -1.96
N SER A 517 6.32 0.29 -2.79
CA SER A 517 6.82 1.64 -3.06
C SER A 517 6.17 2.27 -4.29
N VAL A 518 5.37 1.55 -5.07
CA VAL A 518 4.93 2.03 -6.40
C VAL A 518 4.11 3.32 -6.31
N ILE A 519 3.21 3.44 -5.32
CA ILE A 519 2.42 4.66 -5.17
C ILE A 519 3.32 5.86 -4.88
N ASN A 520 4.22 5.76 -3.88
CA ASN A 520 5.06 6.88 -3.47
C ASN A 520 6.25 7.15 -4.39
N GLY A 521 6.77 6.11 -5.06
CA GLY A 521 8.00 6.17 -5.87
C GLY A 521 7.75 6.26 -7.37
N THR A 522 6.51 6.05 -7.84
CA THR A 522 6.19 6.03 -9.27
C THR A 522 4.90 6.82 -9.56
N ILE A 523 3.77 6.45 -8.94
CA ILE A 523 2.47 7.07 -9.24
C ILE A 523 2.44 8.54 -8.84
N ILE A 524 2.80 8.87 -7.60
CA ILE A 524 2.81 10.26 -7.12
C ILE A 524 3.76 11.13 -7.96
N PRO A 525 5.03 10.73 -8.20
CA PRO A 525 5.91 11.51 -9.07
C PRO A 525 5.38 11.75 -10.48
N MET A 526 4.76 10.74 -11.10
CA MET A 526 4.15 10.87 -12.42
C MET A 526 2.96 11.83 -12.42
N LEU A 527 2.09 11.75 -11.40
CA LEU A 527 0.99 12.70 -11.25
C LEU A 527 1.47 14.13 -11.02
N CYS A 528 2.51 14.30 -10.20
CA CYS A 528 3.14 15.61 -9.98
C CYS A 528 3.69 16.19 -11.29
N ALA A 529 4.38 15.37 -12.09
CA ALA A 529 4.92 15.79 -13.39
C ALA A 529 3.80 16.20 -14.35
N LYS A 530 2.74 15.38 -14.51
CA LYS A 530 1.58 15.70 -15.37
C LYS A 530 0.84 16.95 -14.92
N ALA A 531 0.71 17.16 -13.61
CA ALA A 531 0.06 18.32 -13.02
C ALA A 531 0.92 19.61 -13.03
N GLY A 532 2.20 19.52 -13.39
CA GLY A 532 3.13 20.64 -13.29
C GLY A 532 3.33 21.14 -11.85
N VAL A 533 3.32 20.22 -10.87
CA VAL A 533 3.51 20.55 -9.45
C VAL A 533 4.75 19.85 -8.87
N PRO A 534 5.43 20.48 -7.88
CA PRO A 534 6.57 19.86 -7.21
C PRO A 534 6.19 18.59 -6.42
N LEU A 535 7.19 17.76 -6.12
CA LEU A 535 7.04 16.56 -5.27
C LEU A 535 6.81 16.89 -3.79
N GLU A 536 6.99 18.15 -3.41
CA GLU A 536 6.82 18.68 -2.07
C GLU A 536 5.94 19.93 -2.14
N ASP A 537 5.03 20.08 -1.19
CA ASP A 537 4.19 21.27 -1.04
C ASP A 537 4.60 22.05 0.22
N SER A 538 3.79 23.03 0.65
CA SER A 538 4.08 23.85 1.84
C SER A 538 4.27 23.03 3.14
N ARG A 539 3.82 21.78 3.18
CA ARG A 539 3.89 20.87 4.33
C ARG A 539 4.85 19.69 4.11
N GLY A 540 5.67 19.77 3.07
CA GLY A 540 6.76 18.85 2.74
C GLY A 540 6.39 17.84 1.66
N ARG A 541 7.10 16.70 1.63
CA ARG A 541 6.93 15.70 0.57
C ARG A 541 5.52 15.13 0.48
N ILE A 542 5.00 15.01 -0.74
CA ILE A 542 3.71 14.38 -1.04
C ILE A 542 3.84 12.86 -0.89
N THR A 543 2.90 12.24 -0.17
CA THR A 543 2.90 10.79 0.07
C THR A 543 1.49 10.23 0.03
N SER A 544 1.37 8.92 -0.17
CA SER A 544 0.08 8.23 -0.21
C SER A 544 -0.78 8.44 1.04
N HIS A 545 -0.15 8.48 2.22
CA HIS A 545 -0.84 8.75 3.49
C HIS A 545 -1.37 10.18 3.56
N ARG A 546 -0.63 11.16 2.99
CA ARG A 546 -1.09 12.55 2.91
C ARG A 546 -2.25 12.69 1.92
N GLY A 547 -2.23 11.98 0.79
CA GLY A 547 -3.36 11.93 -0.15
C GLY A 547 -4.65 11.40 0.50
N ARG A 548 -4.55 10.33 1.29
CA ARG A 548 -5.68 9.86 2.10
C ARG A 548 -6.19 10.95 3.06
N ALA A 549 -5.28 11.64 3.75
CA ALA A 549 -5.67 12.72 4.65
C ALA A 549 -6.41 13.83 3.91
N SER A 550 -5.92 14.23 2.73
CA SER A 550 -6.57 15.21 1.87
C SER A 550 -7.97 14.78 1.42
N ALA A 551 -8.14 13.54 0.97
CA ALA A 551 -9.45 13.03 0.56
C ALA A 551 -10.48 13.09 1.70
N VAL A 552 -10.10 12.63 2.91
CA VAL A 552 -10.99 12.65 4.08
C VAL A 552 -11.30 14.09 4.51
N THR A 553 -10.30 14.96 4.57
CA THR A 553 -10.49 16.37 4.95
C THR A 553 -11.32 17.13 3.91
N ALA A 554 -11.19 16.82 2.63
CA ALA A 554 -12.00 17.40 1.57
C ALA A 554 -13.48 17.06 1.78
N LEU A 555 -13.82 15.78 2.00
CA LEU A 555 -15.21 15.35 2.28
C LEU A 555 -15.81 16.00 3.54
N ALA A 556 -14.98 16.30 4.54
CA ALA A 556 -15.43 17.00 5.76
C ALA A 556 -15.66 18.52 5.56
N SER A 557 -14.99 19.12 4.57
CA SER A 557 -14.89 20.57 4.42
C SER A 557 -15.95 21.16 3.49
N VAL A 558 -16.54 20.36 2.60
CA VAL A 558 -17.61 20.79 1.67
C VAL A 558 -18.85 21.29 2.44
N PRO A 559 -19.59 22.29 1.93
CA PRO A 559 -20.91 22.66 2.45
C PRO A 559 -21.84 21.44 2.44
N GLN A 560 -22.50 21.12 3.55
CA GLN A 560 -23.24 19.85 3.72
C GLN A 560 -22.39 18.58 3.50
N GLY A 561 -21.08 18.66 3.74
CA GLY A 561 -20.19 17.50 3.73
C GLY A 561 -20.51 16.48 4.83
N MET A 562 -19.87 15.31 4.75
CA MET A 562 -20.16 14.17 5.63
C MET A 562 -20.01 14.48 7.12
N SER A 563 -20.90 13.93 7.94
CA SER A 563 -20.83 13.99 9.39
C SER A 563 -19.62 13.22 9.95
N LEU A 564 -19.27 13.43 11.22
CA LEU A 564 -18.16 12.72 11.87
C LEU A 564 -18.35 11.18 11.81
N ILE A 565 -19.58 10.71 11.98
CA ILE A 565 -19.91 9.27 11.98
C ILE A 565 -19.81 8.72 10.56
N GLU A 566 -20.35 9.41 9.56
CA GLU A 566 -20.21 9.04 8.16
C GLU A 566 -18.74 9.00 7.72
N LEU A 567 -17.95 10.02 8.06
CA LEU A 567 -16.51 10.06 7.77
C LEU A 567 -15.76 8.92 8.47
N MET A 568 -16.17 8.55 9.69
CA MET A 568 -15.59 7.43 10.43
C MET A 568 -15.85 6.11 9.71
N GLN A 569 -17.08 5.88 9.25
CA GLN A 569 -17.46 4.70 8.46
C GLN A 569 -16.74 4.69 7.11
N TRP A 570 -16.80 5.79 6.36
CA TRP A 570 -16.15 5.92 5.05
C TRP A 570 -14.63 5.73 5.16
N SER A 571 -13.99 6.23 6.21
CA SER A 571 -12.55 6.07 6.42
C SER A 571 -12.18 4.68 6.97
N GLY A 572 -13.12 3.90 7.51
CA GLY A 572 -12.81 2.67 8.24
C GLY A 572 -11.99 2.95 9.51
N HIS A 573 -12.41 3.94 10.30
CA HIS A 573 -11.83 4.24 11.61
C HIS A 573 -12.67 3.59 12.71
N SER A 574 -12.03 2.88 13.64
CA SER A 574 -12.72 2.19 14.74
C SER A 574 -13.00 3.10 15.94
N SER A 575 -12.48 4.34 15.93
CA SER A 575 -12.60 5.30 17.02
C SER A 575 -12.81 6.70 16.46
N PRO A 576 -13.78 7.49 16.99
CA PRO A 576 -14.01 8.86 16.58
C PRO A 576 -12.77 9.76 16.71
N ASN A 577 -11.94 9.53 17.74
CA ASN A 577 -10.70 10.29 17.95
C ASN A 577 -9.75 10.22 16.76
N SER A 578 -9.72 9.10 16.03
CA SER A 578 -8.90 8.97 14.83
C SER A 578 -9.42 9.84 13.68
N THR A 579 -10.74 10.06 13.60
CA THR A 579 -11.38 10.88 12.56
C THR A 579 -11.32 12.37 12.90
N LEU A 580 -11.42 12.74 14.19
CA LEU A 580 -11.37 14.14 14.65
C LEU A 580 -10.12 14.88 14.16
N HIS A 581 -8.99 14.20 14.04
CA HIS A 581 -7.76 14.80 13.51
C HIS A 581 -7.90 15.37 12.08
N TYR A 582 -8.83 14.85 11.28
CA TYR A 582 -9.04 15.27 9.89
C TYR A 582 -10.05 16.43 9.75
N ILE A 583 -10.80 16.73 10.82
CA ILE A 583 -11.83 17.76 10.84
C ILE A 583 -11.23 19.02 11.44
N ARG A 584 -11.01 20.04 10.61
CA ARG A 584 -10.70 21.40 11.08
C ARG A 584 -11.93 22.25 10.88
N ILE A 585 -12.64 22.54 11.96
CA ILE A 585 -13.79 23.45 11.92
C ILE A 585 -13.26 24.86 11.67
N ARG A 586 -13.60 25.44 10.52
CA ARG A 586 -13.32 26.85 10.23
C ARG A 586 -14.20 27.72 11.14
N PRO A 587 -13.70 28.81 11.76
CA PRO A 587 -14.52 29.68 12.59
C PRO A 587 -15.79 30.18 11.90
N THR A 588 -15.72 30.44 10.60
CA THR A 588 -16.87 30.82 9.77
C THR A 588 -17.93 29.72 9.64
N LYS A 589 -17.51 28.46 9.51
CA LYS A 589 -18.42 27.30 9.49
C LYS A 589 -19.05 27.09 10.87
N LEU A 590 -18.29 27.28 11.94
CA LEU A 590 -18.82 27.23 13.31
C LEU A 590 -19.87 28.31 13.52
N ALA A 591 -19.59 29.55 13.11
CA ALA A 591 -20.53 30.67 13.21
C ALA A 591 -21.81 30.41 12.38
N ALA A 592 -21.68 29.96 11.13
CA ALA A 592 -22.83 29.62 10.30
C ALA A 592 -23.68 28.46 10.86
N SER A 593 -23.02 27.40 11.36
CA SER A 593 -23.70 26.29 12.03
C SER A 593 -24.37 26.73 13.33
N PHE A 594 -23.73 27.62 14.10
CA PHE A 594 -24.31 28.23 15.29
C PHE A 594 -25.56 29.03 14.92
N VAL A 595 -25.48 29.97 13.98
CA VAL A 595 -26.64 30.76 13.52
C VAL A 595 -27.79 29.86 13.05
N LYS A 596 -27.50 28.79 12.29
CA LYS A 596 -28.51 27.81 11.87
C LYS A 596 -29.15 27.07 13.06
N ALA A 597 -28.38 26.75 14.10
CA ALA A 597 -28.91 26.12 15.31
C ALA A 597 -29.68 27.12 16.19
N ASP A 598 -29.20 28.35 16.25
CA ASP A 598 -29.76 29.48 16.99
C ASP A 598 -31.09 29.98 16.39
N GLN A 599 -31.34 29.72 15.10
CA GLN A 599 -32.68 29.87 14.51
C GLN A 599 -33.75 29.13 15.31
N MET A 600 -33.45 28.01 15.99
CA MET A 600 -34.40 27.33 16.88
C MET A 600 -34.66 28.10 18.18
N ALA A 601 -33.69 28.85 18.70
CA ALA A 601 -33.89 29.76 19.83
C ALA A 601 -34.78 30.96 19.44
N HIS A 602 -34.82 31.29 18.15
CA HIS A 602 -35.65 32.35 17.57
C HIS A 602 -36.99 31.87 16.97
N MET A 603 -37.31 30.57 16.99
CA MET A 603 -38.60 30.06 16.48
C MET A 603 -39.80 30.46 17.36
N VAL A 604 -39.55 31.05 18.53
CA VAL A 604 -40.59 31.68 19.35
C VAL A 604 -40.04 33.01 19.87
N SER A 605 -40.30 34.10 19.14
CA SER A 605 -40.21 35.43 19.73
C SER A 605 -41.28 35.53 20.81
N VAL A 606 -40.86 35.47 22.08
CA VAL A 606 -41.73 35.77 23.21
C VAL A 606 -41.56 37.23 23.56
N LEU A 607 -42.64 38.01 23.48
CA LEU A 607 -42.69 39.33 24.09
C LEU A 607 -43.07 39.17 25.56
N ILE A 608 -42.28 39.77 26.45
CA ILE A 608 -42.52 39.75 27.90
C ILE A 608 -42.86 41.18 28.34
N ASP A 609 -44.02 41.37 28.97
CA ASP A 609 -44.39 42.64 29.62
C ASP A 609 -43.90 42.64 31.07
N HIS A 610 -42.69 43.18 31.28
CA HIS A 610 -42.03 43.20 32.58
C HIS A 610 -42.79 44.01 33.65
N ASP A 611 -43.61 45.00 33.27
CA ASP A 611 -44.34 45.80 34.25
C ASP A 611 -45.46 45.04 34.94
N VAL A 612 -46.06 44.08 34.25
CA VAL A 612 -47.09 43.21 34.83
C VAL A 612 -46.48 42.32 35.92
N ILE A 613 -45.25 41.86 35.69
CA ILE A 613 -44.46 41.08 36.65
C ILE A 613 -44.09 41.93 37.86
N VAL A 614 -43.58 43.16 37.63
CA VAL A 614 -43.18 44.09 38.71
C VAL A 614 -44.37 44.57 39.55
N ARG A 615 -45.55 44.73 38.93
CA ARG A 615 -46.76 45.23 39.59
C ARG A 615 -47.62 44.12 40.22
N HIS A 616 -47.20 42.85 40.15
CA HIS A 616 -47.97 41.68 40.64
C HIS A 616 -49.43 41.67 40.15
N SER A 617 -49.66 41.95 38.87
CA SER A 617 -51.00 41.99 38.28
C SER A 617 -51.35 40.64 37.63
N ASP A 618 -52.63 40.23 37.69
CA ASP A 618 -53.15 39.00 37.05
C ASP A 618 -53.27 39.12 35.51
N ALA A 619 -52.72 40.18 34.90
CA ALA A 619 -52.72 40.35 33.46
C ALA A 619 -51.73 39.36 32.78
N PRO A 620 -51.96 38.97 31.52
CA PRO A 620 -51.00 38.15 30.79
C PRO A 620 -49.71 38.95 30.54
N TYR A 621 -48.57 38.40 30.96
CA TYR A 621 -47.25 39.02 30.83
C TYR A 621 -46.38 38.36 29.75
N THR A 622 -46.80 37.22 29.20
CA THR A 622 -46.06 36.44 28.20
C THR A 622 -46.88 36.35 26.91
N PHE A 623 -46.32 36.80 25.79
CA PHE A 623 -46.97 36.79 24.48
C PHE A 623 -46.12 36.03 23.46
N TYR A 624 -46.62 34.89 22.99
CA TYR A 624 -45.96 34.03 22.02
C TYR A 624 -46.27 34.48 20.60
N ASP A 625 -45.27 34.79 19.78
CA ASP A 625 -45.46 35.16 18.38
C ASP A 625 -45.90 33.96 17.52
N LEU A 626 -47.05 34.08 16.86
CA LEU A 626 -47.63 33.07 15.96
C LEU A 626 -47.51 33.48 14.47
N GLY A 627 -46.74 34.52 14.14
CA GLY A 627 -46.65 35.09 12.79
C GLY A 627 -47.55 36.32 12.63
N ASP A 628 -48.85 36.12 12.41
CA ASP A 628 -49.83 37.21 12.16
C ASP A 628 -50.51 37.73 13.45
N SER A 629 -50.26 37.06 14.59
CA SER A 629 -50.88 37.35 15.89
C SER A 629 -49.98 36.89 17.04
N TYR A 630 -50.26 37.36 18.25
CA TYR A 630 -49.62 36.94 19.48
C TYR A 630 -50.58 36.09 20.34
N CYS A 631 -50.07 35.05 21.00
CA CYS A 631 -50.84 34.26 21.98
C CYS A 631 -50.48 34.65 23.41
N SER A 632 -51.46 35.04 24.21
CA SER A 632 -51.28 35.41 25.62
C SER A 632 -51.41 34.23 26.60
N ASN A 633 -51.62 33.01 26.11
CA ASN A 633 -51.74 31.81 26.95
C ASN A 633 -50.35 31.39 27.47
N PRO A 634 -50.10 31.43 28.81
CA PRO A 634 -48.81 31.05 29.38
C PRO A 634 -48.44 29.56 29.17
N PHE A 635 -49.41 28.73 28.81
CA PHE A 635 -49.21 27.30 28.50
C PHE A 635 -49.38 26.98 27.01
N TRP A 636 -49.13 27.95 26.12
CA TRP A 636 -49.28 27.77 24.66
C TRP A 636 -48.59 26.50 24.13
N SER A 637 -47.40 26.15 24.63
CA SER A 637 -46.65 24.94 24.25
C SER A 637 -47.43 23.63 24.45
N SER A 638 -48.36 23.63 25.41
CA SER A 638 -49.19 22.49 25.82
C SER A 638 -50.64 22.61 25.32
N CYS A 639 -50.97 23.66 24.57
CA CYS A 639 -52.34 23.94 24.16
C CYS A 639 -52.83 22.92 23.11
N PRO A 640 -53.95 22.19 23.35
CA PRO A 640 -54.50 21.24 22.38
C PRO A 640 -55.07 21.91 21.13
N HIS A 641 -55.33 23.22 21.18
CA HIS A 641 -55.91 24.01 20.08
C HIS A 641 -54.89 24.90 19.34
N ARG A 642 -53.58 24.64 19.48
CA ARG A 642 -52.49 25.47 18.92
C ARG A 642 -52.50 25.68 17.40
N MET A 643 -53.31 24.92 16.67
CA MET A 643 -53.49 25.04 15.22
C MET A 643 -54.71 25.89 14.81
N ALA A 644 -55.53 26.38 15.77
CA ALA A 644 -56.77 27.11 15.54
C ALA A 644 -56.85 28.41 16.38
N CYS A 645 -55.74 29.16 16.44
CA CYS A 645 -55.64 30.32 17.34
C CYS A 645 -56.49 31.53 16.93
N ALA A 646 -56.82 31.71 15.64
CA ALA A 646 -57.48 32.93 15.14
C ALA A 646 -58.81 33.26 15.86
N GLY A 647 -59.57 32.26 16.31
CA GLY A 647 -60.84 32.43 17.03
C GLY A 647 -60.75 32.31 18.55
N CYS A 648 -59.55 32.14 19.11
CA CYS A 648 -59.30 31.90 20.54
C CYS A 648 -59.24 33.23 21.31
N ASP A 649 -59.79 33.27 22.53
CA ASP A 649 -59.80 34.48 23.36
C ASP A 649 -58.40 34.90 23.84
N PHE A 650 -57.41 34.00 23.77
CA PHE A 650 -56.01 34.31 24.04
C PHE A 650 -55.25 34.85 22.82
N ASN A 651 -55.91 35.04 21.69
CA ASN A 651 -55.32 35.53 20.46
C ASN A 651 -55.35 37.06 20.38
N LEU A 652 -54.21 37.67 20.08
CA LEU A 652 -54.07 39.10 19.90
C LEU A 652 -53.52 39.39 18.49
N PRO A 653 -54.35 39.84 17.54
CA PRO A 653 -53.90 40.15 16.18
C PRO A 653 -52.83 41.25 16.16
N LYS A 654 -51.76 41.08 15.36
CA LYS A 654 -50.68 42.08 15.24
C LYS A 654 -51.16 43.43 14.68
N ALA A 655 -52.21 43.40 13.86
CA ALA A 655 -52.85 44.60 13.32
C ALA A 655 -53.61 45.43 14.38
N SER A 656 -53.80 44.92 15.60
CA SER A 656 -54.45 45.68 16.67
C SER A 656 -53.53 46.78 17.21
N ALA A 657 -54.11 47.94 17.54
CA ALA A 657 -53.38 49.04 18.18
C ALA A 657 -52.67 48.60 19.47
N ARG A 658 -53.25 47.62 20.18
CA ARG A 658 -52.67 47.03 21.38
C ARG A 658 -51.41 46.21 21.09
N ALA A 659 -51.42 45.36 20.08
CA ALA A 659 -50.26 44.56 19.69
C ALA A 659 -49.11 45.46 19.21
N GLN A 660 -49.41 46.49 18.41
CA GLN A 660 -48.43 47.47 17.95
C GLN A 660 -47.80 48.22 19.13
N ALA A 661 -48.62 48.68 20.09
CA ALA A 661 -48.12 49.37 21.27
C ALA A 661 -47.23 48.47 22.16
N LEU A 662 -47.58 47.18 22.32
CA LEU A 662 -46.77 46.20 23.06
C LEU A 662 -45.43 45.92 22.36
N GLU A 663 -45.43 45.80 21.04
CA GLU A 663 -44.22 45.57 20.25
C GLU A 663 -43.29 46.80 20.25
N SER A 664 -43.85 48.01 20.13
CA SER A 664 -43.10 49.26 20.29
C SER A 664 -42.53 49.40 21.70
N LYS A 665 -43.30 49.08 22.75
CA LYS A 665 -42.83 49.11 24.15
C LYS A 665 -41.65 48.14 24.36
N SER A 666 -41.77 46.90 23.91
CA SER A 666 -40.69 45.91 24.02
C SER A 666 -39.46 46.32 23.23
N SER A 667 -39.65 46.94 22.06
CA SER A 667 -38.55 47.45 21.23
C SER A 667 -37.81 48.60 21.93
N ILE A 668 -38.52 49.61 22.44
CA ILE A 668 -37.92 50.74 23.16
C ILE A 668 -37.21 50.26 24.44
N GLY A 669 -37.80 49.30 25.17
CA GLY A 669 -37.14 48.68 26.32
C GLY A 669 -35.81 48.03 25.96
N ARG A 670 -35.74 47.26 24.87
CA ARG A 670 -34.47 46.71 24.37
C ARG A 670 -33.49 47.80 23.94
N TYR A 671 -33.96 48.89 23.34
CA TYR A 671 -33.10 50.02 22.97
C TYR A 671 -32.46 50.66 24.21
N LEU A 672 -33.21 50.87 25.29
CA LEU A 672 -32.71 51.40 26.55
C LEU A 672 -31.69 50.48 27.24
N GLU A 673 -31.81 49.16 27.09
CA GLU A 673 -30.92 48.18 27.72
C GLU A 673 -29.66 47.87 26.89
N ALA A 674 -29.80 47.78 25.56
CA ALA A 674 -28.75 47.26 24.68
C ALA A 674 -27.93 48.35 23.98
N VAL A 675 -28.45 49.58 23.87
CA VAL A 675 -27.78 50.67 23.16
C VAL A 675 -27.28 51.72 24.17
N PRO A 676 -26.00 52.11 24.12
CA PRO A 676 -25.49 53.20 24.97
C PRO A 676 -26.00 54.54 24.44
N LEU A 677 -27.12 55.02 25.00
CA LEU A 677 -27.77 56.28 24.63
C LEU A 677 -27.14 57.47 25.36
N THR A 678 -27.10 58.64 24.71
CA THR A 678 -26.79 59.91 25.38
C THR A 678 -27.90 60.28 26.38
N PRO A 679 -27.64 61.16 27.36
CA PRO A 679 -28.65 61.57 28.35
C PRO A 679 -29.95 62.10 27.72
N ASP A 680 -29.84 62.85 26.63
CA ASP A 680 -31.00 63.41 25.92
C ASP A 680 -31.78 62.33 25.17
N GLU A 681 -31.09 61.42 24.47
CA GLU A 681 -31.73 60.29 23.77
C GLU A 681 -32.41 59.33 24.75
N ARG A 682 -31.80 59.11 25.92
CA ARG A 682 -32.37 58.28 26.98
C ARG A 682 -33.63 58.91 27.56
N ALA A 683 -33.62 60.23 27.83
CA ALA A 683 -34.80 60.94 28.34
C ALA A 683 -35.97 60.90 27.34
N ILE A 684 -35.68 60.99 26.03
CA ILE A 684 -36.70 60.85 24.98
C ILE A 684 -37.27 59.43 24.96
N ALA A 685 -36.39 58.41 24.98
CA ALA A 685 -36.81 57.01 24.97
C ALA A 685 -37.60 56.62 26.23
N GLU A 686 -37.22 57.09 27.41
CA GLU A 686 -37.96 56.92 28.67
C GLU A 686 -39.32 57.64 28.61
N GLY A 687 -39.37 58.87 28.10
CA GLY A 687 -40.62 59.61 27.92
C GLY A 687 -41.58 58.98 26.90
N ASP A 688 -41.07 58.37 25.83
CA ASP A 688 -41.90 57.64 24.87
C ASP A 688 -42.38 56.29 25.41
N LEU A 689 -41.59 55.64 26.27
CA LEU A 689 -42.01 54.45 27.03
C LEU A 689 -43.21 54.78 27.93
N GLU A 690 -43.16 55.89 28.68
CA GLU A 690 -44.27 56.33 29.54
C GLU A 690 -45.55 56.64 28.75
N LYS A 691 -45.42 57.28 27.57
CA LYS A 691 -46.56 57.54 26.68
C LYS A 691 -47.18 56.24 26.15
N LEU A 692 -46.35 55.26 25.77
CA LEU A 692 -46.81 53.95 25.34
C LEU A 692 -47.49 53.18 26.47
N GLU A 693 -46.98 53.24 27.70
CA GLU A 693 -47.66 52.67 28.87
C GLU A 693 -49.05 53.29 29.09
N SER A 694 -49.15 54.62 28.99
CA SER A 694 -50.43 55.33 29.07
C SER A 694 -51.39 54.92 27.96
N LEU A 695 -50.89 54.74 26.73
CA LEU A 695 -51.67 54.27 25.59
C LEU A 695 -52.17 52.83 25.79
N ILE A 696 -51.31 51.91 26.23
CA ILE A 696 -51.68 50.50 26.49
C ILE A 696 -52.79 50.43 27.55
N ARG A 697 -52.68 51.22 28.63
CA ARG A 697 -53.74 51.31 29.66
C ARG A 697 -55.07 51.84 29.12
N LYS A 698 -55.03 52.84 28.22
CA LYS A 698 -56.24 53.35 27.57
C LYS A 698 -56.88 52.31 26.65
N LEU A 699 -56.07 51.48 26.00
CA LEU A 699 -56.50 50.42 25.08
C LEU A 699 -56.99 49.15 25.81
N ASP A 700 -56.86 49.02 27.14
CA ASP A 700 -57.44 47.91 27.92
C ASP A 700 -58.99 47.86 27.83
N ASN A 701 -59.63 49.01 27.57
CA ASN A 701 -61.08 49.14 27.54
C ASN A 701 -61.65 49.37 26.12
N VAL A 702 -60.82 49.24 25.08
CA VAL A 702 -61.23 49.43 23.68
C VAL A 702 -61.44 48.06 23.03
N PRO A 703 -62.60 47.78 22.41
CA PRO A 703 -62.84 46.53 21.71
C PRO A 703 -61.84 46.33 20.57
N ALA A 704 -61.39 45.10 20.35
CA ALA A 704 -60.67 44.77 19.12
C ALA A 704 -61.58 44.96 17.89
N LEU A 705 -61.00 45.06 16.68
CA LEU A 705 -61.73 45.30 15.42
C LEU A 705 -62.81 44.24 15.10
N ASP A 706 -62.79 43.10 15.78
CA ASP A 706 -63.79 42.02 15.72
C ASP A 706 -64.92 42.16 16.78
N GLY A 707 -64.95 43.26 17.54
CA GLY A 707 -66.02 43.62 18.47
C GLY A 707 -65.91 43.00 19.87
N ARG A 708 -64.83 42.29 20.22
CA ARG A 708 -64.70 41.63 21.53
C ARG A 708 -64.02 42.53 22.57
N MET A 709 -64.62 42.59 23.77
CA MET A 709 -64.08 43.28 24.95
C MET A 709 -63.15 42.35 25.75
N PRO A 710 -61.96 42.79 26.21
CA PRO A 710 -61.05 41.92 26.99
C PRO A 710 -61.57 41.51 28.38
N ARG A 711 -62.62 42.18 28.89
CA ARG A 711 -63.15 41.96 30.25
C ARG A 711 -64.68 41.92 30.27
N ARG A 712 -65.28 40.75 30.06
CA ARG A 712 -66.55 40.37 30.69
C ARG A 712 -66.72 38.83 30.77
N SER A 713 -66.91 38.37 32.01
CA SER A 713 -67.55 37.15 32.52
C SER A 713 -66.93 35.75 32.30
N MET A 714 -66.13 35.29 33.28
CA MET A 714 -66.33 33.98 33.92
C MET A 714 -66.54 34.17 35.43
N ARG A 715 -67.71 34.65 35.80
CA ARG A 715 -68.33 34.47 37.12
C ARG A 715 -69.81 34.21 36.85
N GLU A 716 -70.14 32.95 36.61
CA GLU A 716 -71.45 32.29 36.80
C GLU A 716 -71.52 31.04 35.92
N ARG A 717 -71.22 29.89 36.54
CA ARG A 717 -71.83 28.55 36.30
C ARG A 717 -71.06 27.53 37.14
N GLY A 718 -71.27 27.61 38.45
CA GLY A 718 -70.98 26.53 39.39
C GLY A 718 -72.28 26.17 40.08
N GLY A 719 -72.97 25.15 39.56
CA GLY A 719 -74.25 24.71 40.11
C GLY A 719 -74.82 23.52 39.36
N TYR A 720 -74.48 22.33 39.88
CA TYR A 720 -75.11 21.00 39.78
C TYR A 720 -74.29 19.89 39.09
N LYS A 721 -73.89 18.96 39.97
CA LYS A 721 -73.53 17.53 39.84
C LYS A 721 -72.66 17.08 38.67
#